data_AF-H3HC67-F1
#
_entry.id   AF-H3HC67-F1
#
_cell.length_a   1.000
_cell.length_b   1.000
_cell.length_c   1.000
_cell.angle_alpha   90.00
_cell.angle_beta   90.00
_cell.angle_gamma   90.00
#
_symmetry.space_group_name_H-M   'P 1'
#
loop_
_entity.id
_entity.type
_entity.pdbx_description
1 polymer ?
#
loop_
_entity_poly.entity_id
_entity_poly.type
_entity_poly.pdbx_seq_one_letter_code
_entity_poly.pdbx_strand_id
1 'polypeptide(L)'
;MRYDAIATPLKYRDPILALRRVILHEADLRNEVSENWLLYAKLARKEGFIRTATSALMHAEAVDNQYALIEKAKLLVSQDRMYEALQILEPVDIDASTLDFDVEDPHLSAKNLLLATNWMQESGQRQGKKVIERYQAVIHFDPTWEKGYFFLAKYYEYLLSSLPRLLTLWFEYGEVLYASSSSGRTSNKVNKTMQQIENHLSQPSPEQNILADIGKVVDEATESLPAYEWFVCFPQVISRICHPNPVVVDGVKKIMIRVLLAYPTQAMWPLLGLSRSLNSQRKSRAREIISSTQQQLISNGLKEIADSFSEGMRMAEELISLAGHDPGNNQRKIHIRLSRIRTKILVPIQAALTTIRPASGLAPRDELHVAFSSNAQVYIKAFSDKADVMMTKEKPKRIEVLGTDGQMYPFLCKREKTGDLRKDARMMEFNSMINKLLQKDREGRKRKLRLRTYAVVCLNEESGLMEWKFLDMQKKYAQDPSAMARYYRREVLSHPMFTPRFHQWFYNNFADPTAWFEARLAFSRSAAVWSMVGHIVGLGDRHGENILIDCTTGECVHVDFDCLFDKGLKLAKPEIVPFRLTPNIIDAFGITGYEGVFRRVSEVTIHLLRENSETLRSVLESFIHDPLVEWGRRGKAIQSSSGSTKKKTRLVLTTIDDRLRGIYNLGDAIRPLVSSSHRSILPENETLPLSVQGQVDKLIHEATSHENLAQILMEVIAVGTGAIDVVHEVATYPKEDAKVVCSQLGGRCWWLSTSTDPAKDNDAAFIHADMTDFGVDCSLAVIETEGSMPVSYILSSRITGSRTIVHSRTIAELSCEAFAKQLERYLKEVRQNMNAPVWFHFEGRNMETVRQMMLHVRARAPQAKISVEIEFPRYPWSLAKTLASLADYVFISKDYLRDNVNLSSAQEFFEGILAQQWGEEWDQWVKAFICPWGPEGVYYLEMAGSMARHIPATRLDSVVESNGAGDSFIGAALAGLSRINVPLHLVMKTACDIATTKCSQHGFKFPEDKISMWQQDLDHPEEMDDVDGA
;
A
#
# COMPACT_ATOMS: atom_id res chain seq x y z
N MET A 1 -11.08 38.40 -31.56
CA MET A 1 -11.83 37.25 -32.14
C MET A 1 -10.98 36.24 -32.89
N ARG A 2 -10.33 36.56 -34.04
CA ARG A 2 -9.54 35.54 -34.79
C ARG A 2 -8.28 35.04 -34.03
N TYR A 3 -7.61 35.91 -33.29
CA TYR A 3 -6.43 35.56 -32.49
C TYR A 3 -6.78 34.72 -31.25
N ASP A 4 -7.92 34.99 -30.63
CA ASP A 4 -8.37 34.30 -29.41
C ASP A 4 -8.82 32.86 -29.67
N ALA A 5 -9.18 32.54 -30.92
CA ALA A 5 -9.54 31.19 -31.37
C ALA A 5 -8.34 30.25 -31.61
N ILE A 6 -7.11 30.78 -31.65
CA ILE A 6 -5.89 29.99 -31.92
C ILE A 6 -5.40 29.33 -30.64
N ALA A 7 -4.88 28.11 -30.76
CA ALA A 7 -4.26 27.39 -29.65
C ALA A 7 -3.27 28.27 -28.87
N THR A 8 -3.34 28.19 -27.54
CA THR A 8 -2.56 29.02 -26.59
C THR A 8 -1.02 28.92 -26.71
N PRO A 9 -0.41 27.78 -27.13
CA PRO A 9 1.05 27.67 -27.16
C PRO A 9 1.72 28.70 -28.07
N LEU A 10 2.83 29.27 -27.60
CA LEU A 10 3.60 30.29 -28.32
C LEU A 10 4.06 29.80 -29.70
N LYS A 11 4.35 28.50 -29.87
CA LYS A 11 4.76 27.89 -31.15
C LYS A 11 3.84 28.23 -32.32
N TYR A 12 2.53 28.32 -32.08
CA TYR A 12 1.55 28.64 -33.15
C TYR A 12 1.27 30.14 -33.28
N ARG A 13 1.52 30.91 -32.22
CA ARG A 13 1.23 32.35 -32.17
C ARG A 13 2.41 33.22 -32.60
N ASP A 14 3.64 32.73 -32.42
CA ASP A 14 4.87 33.48 -32.68
C ASP A 14 5.01 33.96 -34.14
N PRO A 15 4.82 33.12 -35.18
CA PRO A 15 4.93 33.60 -36.58
C PRO A 15 3.92 34.67 -36.93
N ILE A 16 2.71 34.60 -36.35
CA ILE A 16 1.62 35.54 -36.60
C ILE A 16 1.91 36.88 -35.92
N LEU A 17 2.40 36.85 -34.68
CA LEU A 17 2.80 38.06 -33.96
C LEU A 17 3.98 38.72 -34.66
N ALA A 18 4.96 37.95 -35.12
CA ALA A 18 6.10 38.47 -35.89
C ALA A 18 5.66 39.17 -37.18
N LEU A 19 4.79 38.54 -37.98
CA LEU A 19 4.24 39.15 -39.18
C LEU A 19 3.47 40.44 -38.87
N ARG A 20 2.64 40.43 -37.81
CA ARG A 20 1.90 41.63 -37.38
C ARG A 20 2.85 42.77 -36.99
N ARG A 21 3.99 42.49 -36.34
CA ARG A 21 4.98 43.54 -36.02
C ARG A 21 5.58 44.18 -37.25
N VAL A 22 5.98 43.38 -38.24
CA VAL A 22 6.55 43.88 -39.49
C VAL A 22 5.55 44.79 -40.19
N ILE A 23 4.30 44.35 -40.33
CA ILE A 23 3.24 45.14 -40.98
C ILE A 23 2.96 46.46 -40.24
N LEU A 24 2.87 46.40 -38.90
CA LEU A 24 2.60 47.61 -38.08
C LEU A 24 3.77 48.59 -38.08
N HIS A 25 4.99 48.09 -38.16
CA HIS A 25 6.20 48.90 -38.26
C HIS A 25 6.26 49.64 -39.60
N GLU A 26 5.98 48.95 -40.71
CA GLU A 26 5.88 49.58 -42.04
C GLU A 26 4.75 50.61 -42.13
N ALA A 27 3.72 50.50 -41.29
CA ALA A 27 2.61 51.44 -41.19
C ALA A 27 2.85 52.62 -40.21
N ASP A 28 4.03 52.73 -39.60
CA ASP A 28 4.42 53.74 -38.58
C ASP A 28 3.46 53.86 -37.37
N LEU A 29 2.74 52.79 -37.03
CA LEU A 29 1.83 52.74 -35.87
C LEU A 29 2.58 52.35 -34.59
N ARG A 30 3.39 53.26 -34.05
CA ARG A 30 4.30 53.01 -32.92
C ARG A 30 3.62 52.46 -31.66
N ASN A 31 2.43 52.95 -31.32
CA ASN A 31 1.68 52.50 -30.14
C ASN A 31 1.28 51.02 -30.27
N GLU A 32 0.72 50.62 -31.42
CA GLU A 32 0.32 49.23 -31.72
C GLU A 32 1.51 48.28 -31.80
N VAL A 33 2.67 48.76 -32.30
CA VAL A 33 3.93 48.01 -32.29
C VAL A 33 4.36 47.71 -30.85
N SER A 34 4.29 48.71 -29.96
CA SER A 34 4.62 48.54 -28.53
C SER A 34 3.70 47.53 -27.84
N GLU A 35 2.39 47.58 -28.13
CA GLU A 35 1.41 46.63 -27.56
C GLU A 35 1.65 45.20 -28.05
N ASN A 36 2.05 45.03 -29.32
CA ASN A 36 2.41 43.73 -29.87
C ASN A 36 3.66 43.15 -29.18
N TRP A 37 4.69 43.95 -28.97
CA TRP A 37 5.89 43.55 -28.23
C TRP A 37 5.57 43.17 -26.78
N LEU A 38 4.70 43.93 -26.11
CA LEU A 38 4.21 43.58 -24.77
C LEU A 38 3.42 42.28 -24.75
N LEU A 39 2.57 42.03 -25.75
CA LEU A 39 1.84 40.77 -25.88
C LEU A 39 2.79 39.59 -26.09
N TYR A 40 3.84 39.78 -26.90
CA TYR A 40 4.86 38.77 -27.12
C TYR A 40 5.68 38.49 -25.85
N ALA A 41 6.12 39.54 -25.14
CA ALA A 41 6.82 39.42 -23.85
C ALA A 41 5.99 38.65 -22.81
N LYS A 42 4.68 38.94 -22.72
CA LYS A 42 3.73 38.23 -21.83
C LYS A 42 3.63 36.74 -22.14
N LEU A 43 3.62 36.36 -23.42
CA LEU A 43 3.52 34.96 -23.82
C LEU A 43 4.85 34.23 -23.65
N ALA A 44 5.96 34.86 -24.03
CA ALA A 44 7.30 34.34 -23.84
C ALA A 44 7.59 34.07 -22.35
N ARG A 45 7.21 35.00 -21.46
CA ARG A 45 7.32 34.80 -20.01
C ARG A 45 6.47 33.63 -19.52
N LYS A 46 5.22 33.52 -19.97
CA LYS A 46 4.32 32.40 -19.60
C LYS A 46 4.83 31.03 -20.06
N GLU A 47 5.62 30.98 -21.12
CA GLU A 47 6.27 29.75 -21.60
C GLU A 47 7.65 29.50 -20.94
N GLY A 48 8.14 30.43 -20.13
CA GLY A 48 9.45 30.33 -19.47
C GLY A 48 10.64 30.79 -20.32
N PHE A 49 10.42 31.40 -21.48
CA PHE A 49 11.50 31.92 -22.34
C PHE A 49 11.98 33.30 -21.89
N ILE A 50 12.65 33.35 -20.73
CA ILE A 50 13.06 34.58 -20.04
C ILE A 50 13.84 35.53 -20.96
N ARG A 51 14.87 35.04 -21.66
CA ARG A 51 15.71 35.88 -22.55
C ARG A 51 14.91 36.56 -23.66
N THR A 52 13.99 35.82 -24.28
CA THR A 52 13.14 36.37 -25.35
C THR A 52 12.13 37.39 -24.82
N ALA A 53 11.60 37.14 -23.62
CA ALA A 53 10.71 38.08 -22.95
C ALA A 53 11.44 39.37 -22.57
N THR A 54 12.68 39.29 -22.06
CA THR A 54 13.51 40.47 -21.75
C THR A 54 13.80 41.30 -22.99
N SER A 55 14.18 40.68 -24.10
CA SER A 55 14.43 41.39 -25.36
C SER A 55 13.16 42.06 -25.90
N ALA A 56 12.04 41.34 -25.91
CA ALA A 56 10.75 41.89 -26.32
C ALA A 56 10.32 43.08 -25.45
N LEU A 57 10.61 43.02 -24.15
CA LEU A 57 10.30 44.08 -23.20
C LEU A 57 11.16 45.33 -23.42
N MET A 58 12.47 45.17 -23.70
CA MET A 58 13.35 46.29 -24.03
C MET A 58 12.85 47.06 -25.26
N HIS A 59 12.32 46.36 -26.26
CA HIS A 59 11.70 46.99 -27.43
C HIS A 59 10.40 47.73 -27.11
N ALA A 60 9.63 47.29 -26.11
CA ALA A 60 8.45 48.00 -25.65
C ALA A 60 8.79 49.23 -24.77
N GLU A 61 9.84 49.14 -23.94
CA GLU A 61 10.34 50.27 -23.13
C GLU A 61 10.90 51.40 -24.01
N ALA A 62 11.53 51.07 -25.14
CA ALA A 62 12.03 52.05 -26.10
C ALA A 62 10.94 52.94 -26.72
N VAL A 63 9.66 52.55 -26.61
CA VAL A 63 8.48 53.27 -27.12
C VAL A 63 7.67 53.91 -25.97
N ASP A 64 8.23 53.94 -24.75
CA ASP A 64 7.69 54.57 -23.54
C ASP A 64 6.28 54.10 -23.12
N ASN A 65 6.04 52.79 -23.21
CA ASN A 65 4.77 52.22 -22.77
C ASN A 65 4.76 51.95 -21.25
N GLN A 66 3.89 52.62 -20.50
CA GLN A 66 3.77 52.50 -19.04
C GLN A 66 3.48 51.06 -18.56
N TYR A 67 2.83 50.22 -19.38
CA TYR A 67 2.56 48.81 -19.04
C TYR A 67 3.82 47.91 -19.12
N ALA A 68 4.92 48.40 -19.69
CA ALA A 68 6.19 47.67 -19.73
C ALA A 68 6.78 47.49 -18.33
N LEU A 69 6.67 48.49 -17.44
CA LEU A 69 7.14 48.40 -16.06
C LEU A 69 6.49 47.26 -15.28
N ILE A 70 5.18 47.06 -15.47
CA ILE A 70 4.43 45.94 -14.87
C ILE A 70 4.96 44.59 -15.34
N GLU A 71 5.24 44.48 -16.64
CA GLU A 71 5.73 43.23 -17.22
C GLU A 71 7.19 42.95 -16.84
N LYS A 72 7.99 44.01 -16.65
CA LYS A 72 9.34 43.94 -16.06
C LYS A 72 9.31 43.37 -14.65
N ALA A 73 8.44 43.90 -13.79
CA ALA A 73 8.28 43.41 -12.44
C ALA A 73 7.87 41.92 -12.44
N LYS A 74 6.93 41.52 -13.30
CA LYS A 74 6.54 40.10 -13.45
C LYS A 74 7.66 39.20 -13.96
N LEU A 75 8.51 39.70 -14.84
CA LEU A 75 9.68 38.97 -15.34
C LEU A 75 10.69 38.74 -14.20
N LEU A 76 10.94 39.74 -13.35
CA LEU A 76 11.81 39.61 -12.18
C LEU A 76 11.27 38.62 -11.15
N VAL A 77 9.95 38.60 -10.92
CA VAL A 77 9.31 37.57 -10.08
C VAL A 77 9.50 36.17 -10.66
N SER A 78 9.43 35.99 -11.99
CA SER A 78 9.74 34.70 -12.62
C SER A 78 11.22 34.30 -12.56
N GLN A 79 12.10 35.18 -12.08
CA GLN A 79 13.51 34.93 -11.79
C GLN A 79 13.78 34.82 -10.28
N ASP A 80 12.74 34.66 -9.46
CA ASP A 80 12.79 34.63 -7.98
C ASP A 80 13.32 35.92 -7.32
N ARG A 81 13.35 37.04 -8.06
CA ARG A 81 13.80 38.36 -7.56
C ARG A 81 12.61 39.23 -7.16
N MET A 82 11.78 38.73 -6.24
CA MET A 82 10.52 39.37 -5.88
C MET A 82 10.67 40.72 -5.17
N TYR A 83 11.72 40.88 -4.34
CA TYR A 83 12.00 42.15 -3.64
C TYR A 83 12.29 43.29 -4.60
N GLU A 84 13.09 43.03 -5.64
CA GLU A 84 13.40 44.03 -6.66
C GLU A 84 12.17 44.36 -7.51
N ALA A 85 11.31 43.36 -7.78
CA ALA A 85 10.05 43.57 -8.46
C ALA A 85 9.09 44.46 -7.64
N LEU A 86 9.04 44.27 -6.31
CA LEU A 86 8.27 45.12 -5.41
C LEU A 86 8.84 46.54 -5.35
N GLN A 87 10.16 46.71 -5.29
CA GLN A 87 10.80 48.03 -5.31
C GLN A 87 10.55 48.81 -6.62
N ILE A 88 10.40 48.10 -7.75
CA ILE A 88 10.05 48.71 -9.04
C ILE A 88 8.58 49.15 -9.08
N LEU A 89 7.66 48.40 -8.46
CA LEU A 89 6.23 48.73 -8.45
C LEU A 89 5.87 49.76 -7.37
N GLU A 90 6.47 49.65 -6.19
CA GLU A 90 6.27 50.52 -5.03
C GLU A 90 7.64 50.84 -4.39
N PRO A 91 8.32 51.91 -4.83
CA PRO A 91 9.59 52.33 -4.24
C PRO A 91 9.43 52.91 -2.82
N VAL A 92 8.21 53.33 -2.45
CA VAL A 92 7.82 53.80 -1.11
C VAL A 92 6.54 53.08 -0.69
N ASP A 93 6.53 52.56 0.53
CA ASP A 93 5.38 51.87 1.10
C ASP A 93 4.17 52.80 1.24
N ILE A 94 3.11 52.53 0.47
CA ILE A 94 1.90 53.35 0.50
C ILE A 94 0.92 52.83 1.56
N ASP A 95 0.58 53.66 2.55
CA ASP A 95 -0.50 53.39 3.50
C ASP A 95 -1.85 53.72 2.86
N ALA A 96 -2.87 52.88 3.09
CA ALA A 96 -4.16 52.99 2.43
C ALA A 96 -4.91 54.30 2.76
N SER A 97 -4.57 54.94 3.88
CA SER A 97 -5.13 56.22 4.32
C SER A 97 -4.51 57.45 3.66
N THR A 98 -3.40 57.30 2.92
CA THR A 98 -2.65 58.40 2.30
C THR A 98 -2.68 58.37 0.77
N LEU A 99 -3.50 57.50 0.18
CA LEU A 99 -3.63 57.36 -1.26
C LEU A 99 -4.39 58.55 -1.86
N ASP A 100 -3.80 59.17 -2.87
CA ASP A 100 -4.48 60.13 -3.74
C ASP A 100 -5.28 59.37 -4.80
N PHE A 101 -6.55 59.73 -4.97
CA PHE A 101 -7.48 59.03 -5.86
C PHE A 101 -7.65 59.75 -7.22
N ASP A 102 -7.11 60.97 -7.36
CA ASP A 102 -7.11 61.73 -8.62
C ASP A 102 -5.82 61.45 -9.43
N VAL A 103 -5.80 60.32 -10.15
CA VAL A 103 -4.66 59.88 -10.97
C VAL A 103 -5.03 59.82 -12.46
N GLU A 104 -4.08 60.13 -13.37
CA GLU A 104 -4.29 60.14 -14.84
C GLU A 104 -4.85 58.82 -15.39
N ASP A 105 -4.42 57.67 -14.86
CA ASP A 105 -4.93 56.34 -15.21
C ASP A 105 -5.26 55.51 -13.94
N PRO A 106 -6.51 55.61 -13.41
CA PRO A 106 -6.93 54.90 -12.20
C PRO A 106 -6.77 53.38 -12.29
N HIS A 107 -6.99 52.81 -13.49
CA HIS A 107 -6.87 51.37 -13.75
C HIS A 107 -5.43 50.85 -13.64
N LEU A 108 -4.45 51.64 -14.10
CA LEU A 108 -3.04 51.26 -14.05
C LEU A 108 -2.54 51.22 -12.60
N SER A 109 -2.90 52.24 -11.82
CA SER A 109 -2.61 52.31 -10.38
C SER A 109 -3.27 51.20 -9.59
N ALA A 110 -4.57 50.91 -9.86
CA ALA A 110 -5.27 49.77 -9.27
C ALA A 110 -4.53 48.44 -9.54
N LYS A 111 -4.02 48.27 -10.76
CA LYS A 111 -3.31 47.06 -11.19
C LYS A 111 -1.92 46.92 -10.57
N ASN A 112 -1.19 48.02 -10.38
CA ASN A 112 0.09 48.03 -9.67
C ASN A 112 -0.11 47.66 -8.21
N LEU A 113 -1.02 48.35 -7.53
CA LEU A 113 -1.35 48.12 -6.12
C LEU A 113 -1.83 46.68 -5.88
N LEU A 114 -2.62 46.13 -6.80
CA LEU A 114 -3.10 44.75 -6.73
C LEU A 114 -1.95 43.73 -6.86
N LEU A 115 -1.01 43.94 -7.79
CA LEU A 115 0.13 43.05 -7.97
C LEU A 115 1.08 43.09 -6.78
N ALA A 116 1.40 44.29 -6.29
CA ALA A 116 2.19 44.47 -5.09
C ALA A 116 1.53 43.76 -3.90
N THR A 117 0.24 43.98 -3.68
CA THR A 117 -0.52 43.36 -2.57
C THR A 117 -0.52 41.82 -2.66
N ASN A 118 -0.66 41.23 -3.86
CA ASN A 118 -0.57 39.79 -4.04
C ASN A 118 0.83 39.23 -3.70
N TRP A 119 1.90 39.88 -4.16
CA TRP A 119 3.27 39.42 -3.88
C TRP A 119 3.69 39.65 -2.42
N MET A 120 3.16 40.69 -1.78
CA MET A 120 3.32 40.91 -0.35
C MET A 120 2.59 39.84 0.49
N GLN A 121 1.43 39.39 0.01
CA GLN A 121 0.74 38.24 0.60
C GLN A 121 1.57 36.96 0.45
N GLU A 122 2.11 36.69 -0.74
CA GLU A 122 2.92 35.50 -1.03
C GLU A 122 4.25 35.49 -0.25
N SER A 123 4.85 36.65 0.04
CA SER A 123 6.05 36.76 0.90
C SER A 123 5.77 36.74 2.40
N GLY A 124 4.51 36.83 2.83
CA GLY A 124 4.14 36.87 4.25
C GLY A 124 4.62 38.12 5.01
N GLN A 125 4.94 39.21 4.32
CA GLN A 125 5.59 40.38 4.94
C GLN A 125 4.66 41.27 5.80
N ARG A 126 3.33 41.11 5.74
CA ARG A 126 2.38 42.02 6.41
C ARG A 126 1.23 41.32 7.13
N GLN A 127 0.69 42.02 8.14
CA GLN A 127 -0.50 41.60 8.89
C GLN A 127 -1.77 41.62 8.03
N GLY A 128 -2.64 40.63 8.22
CA GLY A 128 -3.83 40.40 7.37
C GLY A 128 -4.80 41.58 7.25
N LYS A 129 -4.91 42.43 8.29
CA LYS A 129 -5.77 43.61 8.26
C LYS A 129 -5.33 44.63 7.20
N LYS A 130 -4.02 44.89 7.09
CA LYS A 130 -3.45 45.81 6.09
C LYS A 130 -3.62 45.30 4.66
N VAL A 131 -3.64 43.97 4.46
CA VAL A 131 -3.86 43.35 3.15
C VAL A 131 -5.31 43.57 2.69
N ILE A 132 -6.28 43.43 3.60
CA ILE A 132 -7.70 43.69 3.31
C ILE A 132 -7.93 45.16 2.96
N GLU A 133 -7.36 46.08 3.74
CA GLU A 133 -7.47 47.53 3.48
C GLU A 133 -6.90 47.90 2.10
N ARG A 134 -5.81 47.25 1.67
CA ARG A 134 -5.23 47.45 0.33
C ARG A 134 -6.09 46.89 -0.79
N TYR A 135 -6.68 45.71 -0.61
CA TYR A 135 -7.64 45.18 -1.60
C TYR A 135 -8.90 46.06 -1.69
N GLN A 136 -9.36 46.62 -0.58
CA GLN A 136 -10.44 47.61 -0.57
C GLN A 136 -10.03 48.88 -1.32
N ALA A 137 -8.80 49.36 -1.14
CA ALA A 137 -8.28 50.51 -1.90
C ALA A 137 -8.22 50.24 -3.41
N VAL A 138 -7.84 49.03 -3.84
CA VAL A 138 -7.90 48.63 -5.27
C VAL A 138 -9.32 48.74 -5.84
N ILE A 139 -10.32 48.34 -5.07
CA ILE A 139 -11.73 48.44 -5.46
C ILE A 139 -12.18 49.91 -5.56
N HIS A 140 -11.65 50.79 -4.70
CA HIS A 140 -11.96 52.22 -4.77
C HIS A 140 -11.33 52.89 -6.00
N PHE A 141 -10.12 52.48 -6.41
CA PHE A 141 -9.49 52.99 -7.64
C PHE A 141 -10.22 52.58 -8.92
N ASP A 142 -10.73 51.34 -8.99
CA ASP A 142 -11.52 50.88 -10.13
C ASP A 142 -12.68 49.97 -9.69
N PRO A 143 -13.87 50.57 -9.44
CA PRO A 143 -15.07 49.83 -9.08
C PRO A 143 -15.62 48.94 -10.19
N THR A 144 -15.23 49.19 -11.44
CA THR A 144 -15.68 48.39 -12.60
C THR A 144 -14.83 47.14 -12.81
N TRP A 145 -13.66 47.09 -12.17
CA TRP A 145 -12.70 46.01 -12.37
C TRP A 145 -12.94 44.82 -11.44
N GLU A 146 -13.56 43.78 -12.02
CA GLU A 146 -13.87 42.52 -11.36
C GLU A 146 -12.66 41.87 -10.66
N LYS A 147 -11.43 42.11 -11.12
CA LYS A 147 -10.24 41.50 -10.51
C LYS A 147 -9.98 41.98 -9.09
N GLY A 148 -10.27 43.24 -8.76
CA GLY A 148 -10.14 43.75 -7.40
C GLY A 148 -11.01 42.95 -6.42
N TYR A 149 -12.29 42.80 -6.77
CA TYR A 149 -13.25 41.96 -6.04
C TYR A 149 -12.83 40.49 -6.02
N PHE A 150 -12.36 39.96 -7.15
CA PHE A 150 -11.91 38.57 -7.26
C PHE A 150 -10.74 38.25 -6.35
N PHE A 151 -9.69 39.09 -6.30
CA PHE A 151 -8.53 38.81 -5.45
C PHE A 151 -8.83 39.05 -3.98
N LEU A 152 -9.72 39.99 -3.64
CA LEU A 152 -10.27 40.10 -2.30
C LEU A 152 -11.05 38.83 -1.91
N ALA A 153 -11.92 38.35 -2.80
CA ALA A 153 -12.66 37.10 -2.60
C ALA A 153 -11.72 35.88 -2.53
N LYS A 154 -10.66 35.83 -3.33
CA LYS A 154 -9.62 34.80 -3.29
C LYS A 154 -8.81 34.87 -2.00
N TYR A 155 -8.58 36.06 -1.45
CA TYR A 155 -7.95 36.24 -0.16
C TYR A 155 -8.87 35.74 0.97
N TYR A 156 -10.16 36.06 0.90
CA TYR A 156 -11.15 35.45 1.78
C TYR A 156 -11.25 33.94 1.56
N GLU A 157 -11.18 33.42 0.33
CA GLU A 157 -11.13 31.98 0.04
C GLU A 157 -9.87 31.34 0.60
N TYR A 158 -8.72 32.02 0.57
CA TYR A 158 -7.50 31.56 1.21
C TYR A 158 -7.68 31.49 2.75
N LEU A 159 -8.25 32.54 3.35
CA LEU A 159 -8.65 32.51 4.76
C LEU A 159 -9.69 31.42 5.05
N LEU A 160 -10.62 31.14 4.14
CA LEU A 160 -11.64 30.10 4.27
C LEU A 160 -11.13 28.70 3.92
N SER A 161 -10.06 28.57 3.14
CA SER A 161 -9.34 27.32 2.94
C SER A 161 -8.63 26.90 4.23
N SER A 162 -8.44 27.85 5.15
CA SER A 162 -8.08 27.60 6.53
C SER A 162 -9.28 27.22 7.41
N LEU A 163 -10.54 27.20 6.92
CA LEU A 163 -11.72 26.80 7.71
C LEU A 163 -11.61 25.36 8.26
N PRO A 164 -11.20 24.33 7.48
CA PRO A 164 -10.90 23.00 8.04
C PRO A 164 -9.86 23.05 9.17
N ARG A 165 -8.86 23.94 9.03
CA ARG A 165 -7.82 24.15 10.04
C ARG A 165 -8.35 24.87 11.27
N LEU A 166 -9.20 25.88 11.09
CA LEU A 166 -9.92 26.58 12.17
C LEU A 166 -10.80 25.61 12.95
N LEU A 167 -11.54 24.73 12.26
CA LEU A 167 -12.35 23.69 12.90
C LEU A 167 -11.48 22.71 13.68
N THR A 168 -10.37 22.26 13.08
CA THR A 168 -9.40 21.38 13.74
C THR A 168 -8.86 22.02 15.01
N LEU A 169 -8.42 23.28 14.93
CA LEU A 169 -7.96 24.06 16.08
C LEU A 169 -9.07 24.21 17.14
N TRP A 170 -10.28 24.57 16.73
CA TRP A 170 -11.43 24.72 17.64
C TRP A 170 -11.72 23.42 18.40
N PHE A 171 -11.69 22.27 17.71
CA PHE A 171 -11.86 20.97 18.34
C PHE A 171 -10.69 20.62 19.28
N GLU A 172 -9.45 20.87 18.89
CA GLU A 172 -8.28 20.56 19.73
C GLU A 172 -8.22 21.41 21.00
N TYR A 173 -8.44 22.73 20.88
CA TYR A 173 -8.52 23.62 22.05
C TYR A 173 -9.68 23.23 22.96
N GLY A 174 -10.83 22.86 22.38
CA GLY A 174 -11.98 22.36 23.13
C GLY A 174 -11.69 21.09 23.94
N GLU A 175 -10.83 20.19 23.42
CA GLU A 175 -10.42 18.95 24.08
C GLU A 175 -9.41 19.24 25.22
N VAL A 176 -8.40 20.07 24.97
CA VAL A 176 -7.35 20.43 25.95
C VAL A 176 -7.97 21.11 27.17
N LEU A 177 -8.88 22.06 26.97
CA LEU A 177 -9.51 22.81 28.07
C LEU A 177 -10.42 21.94 28.94
N TYR A 178 -11.10 20.97 28.32
CA TYR A 178 -11.91 20.01 29.06
C TYR A 178 -11.03 19.07 29.90
N ALA A 179 -9.91 18.60 29.35
CA ALA A 179 -8.94 17.77 30.06
C ALA A 179 -8.37 18.51 31.29
N SER A 180 -7.91 19.75 31.12
CA SER A 180 -7.39 20.59 32.22
C SER A 180 -8.43 20.85 33.32
N SER A 181 -9.70 21.01 32.95
CA SER A 181 -10.80 21.21 33.91
C SER A 181 -11.18 19.92 34.67
N SER A 182 -10.97 18.75 34.06
CA SER A 182 -11.33 17.45 34.63
C SER A 182 -10.27 16.82 35.55
N SER A 183 -8.98 17.18 35.37
CA SER A 183 -7.86 16.64 36.16
C SER A 183 -7.69 17.29 37.56
N GLY A 184 -8.49 18.30 37.91
CA GLY A 184 -8.47 18.95 39.23
C GLY A 184 -9.16 18.18 40.38
N ARG A 185 -9.71 16.98 40.14
CA ARG A 185 -10.42 16.17 41.14
C ARG A 185 -9.65 14.89 41.53
N THR A 186 -8.38 14.98 41.91
CA THR A 186 -7.73 13.89 42.66
C THR A 186 -6.52 14.37 43.47
N SER A 187 -6.75 15.08 44.58
CA SER A 187 -5.84 15.06 45.73
C SER A 187 -6.61 15.41 47.00
N ASN A 188 -7.10 14.38 47.70
CA ASN A 188 -7.62 14.51 49.04
C ASN A 188 -6.46 14.67 50.02
N LYS A 189 -5.99 15.91 50.24
CA LYS A 189 -5.43 16.41 51.50
C LYS A 189 -5.10 17.90 51.35
N VAL A 190 -5.68 18.71 52.24
CA VAL A 190 -5.51 20.17 52.50
C VAL A 190 -6.78 20.98 52.17
N ASN A 191 -7.85 20.74 52.93
CA ASN A 191 -9.15 21.43 52.84
C ASN A 191 -9.35 22.47 53.97
N LYS A 192 -8.45 23.44 54.16
CA LYS A 192 -8.77 24.61 55.02
C LYS A 192 -8.36 25.97 54.47
N THR A 193 -7.45 26.02 53.49
CA THR A 193 -7.00 27.28 52.85
C THR A 193 -7.69 27.57 51.51
N MET A 194 -8.34 26.58 50.88
CA MET A 194 -9.01 26.75 49.57
C MET A 194 -10.44 27.32 49.63
N GLN A 195 -11.12 27.28 50.77
CA GLN A 195 -12.46 27.88 50.89
C GLN A 195 -12.45 29.41 50.89
N GLN A 196 -11.31 30.04 51.21
CA GLN A 196 -11.16 31.50 51.12
C GLN A 196 -10.79 31.97 49.70
N ILE A 197 -10.33 31.06 48.84
CA ILE A 197 -9.99 31.33 47.43
C ILE A 197 -11.20 31.09 46.51
N GLU A 198 -12.13 30.21 46.89
CA GLU A 198 -13.38 29.95 46.15
C GLU A 198 -14.25 31.20 45.97
N ASN A 199 -14.19 32.18 46.89
CA ASN A 199 -14.94 33.43 46.75
C ASN A 199 -14.31 34.46 45.78
N HIS A 200 -13.06 34.26 45.35
CA HIS A 200 -12.35 35.19 44.45
C HIS A 200 -12.18 34.67 42.99
N LEU A 201 -12.64 33.45 42.68
CA LEU A 201 -12.48 32.81 41.36
C LEU A 201 -13.76 32.82 40.49
N SER A 202 -14.62 33.83 40.65
CA SER A 202 -15.77 34.07 39.75
C SER A 202 -15.35 34.73 38.42
N GLN A 203 -14.07 34.64 38.02
CA GLN A 203 -13.62 35.07 36.70
C GLN A 203 -13.32 33.85 35.83
N PRO A 204 -13.88 33.75 34.61
CA PRO A 204 -13.52 32.69 33.67
C PRO A 204 -12.03 32.78 33.37
N SER A 205 -11.35 31.63 33.33
CA SER A 205 -9.93 31.59 32.99
C SER A 205 -9.71 32.20 31.59
N PRO A 206 -8.57 32.88 31.34
CA PRO A 206 -8.30 33.52 30.05
C PRO A 206 -8.41 32.54 28.87
N GLU A 207 -8.17 31.25 29.11
CA GLU A 207 -8.27 30.19 28.11
C GLU A 207 -9.73 29.78 27.79
N GLN A 208 -10.66 29.88 28.75
CA GLN A 208 -12.10 29.69 28.50
C GLN A 208 -12.69 30.84 27.68
N ASN A 209 -12.17 32.07 27.88
CA ASN A 209 -12.54 33.22 27.06
C ASN A 209 -12.11 33.03 25.60
N ILE A 210 -10.91 32.49 25.34
CA ILE A 210 -10.45 32.18 23.98
C ILE A 210 -11.38 31.16 23.29
N LEU A 211 -11.84 30.12 24.00
CA LEU A 211 -12.77 29.16 23.41
C LEU A 211 -14.14 29.78 23.12
N ALA A 212 -14.62 30.68 23.99
CA ALA A 212 -15.87 31.42 23.77
C ALA A 212 -15.74 32.39 22.59
N ASP A 213 -14.61 33.06 22.45
CA ASP A 213 -14.30 33.94 21.32
C ASP A 213 -14.24 33.16 20.00
N ILE A 214 -13.56 32.00 19.98
CA ILE A 214 -13.54 31.12 18.80
C ILE A 214 -14.95 30.59 18.51
N GLY A 215 -15.71 30.20 19.54
CA GLY A 215 -17.09 29.76 19.40
C GLY A 215 -17.98 30.83 18.76
N LYS A 216 -17.83 32.09 19.19
CA LYS A 216 -18.52 33.24 18.60
C LYS A 216 -18.14 33.44 17.13
N VAL A 217 -16.85 33.33 16.80
CA VAL A 217 -16.38 33.39 15.40
C VAL A 217 -16.99 32.26 14.57
N VAL A 218 -17.12 31.05 15.12
CA VAL A 218 -17.74 29.92 14.42
C VAL A 218 -19.26 30.14 14.23
N ASP A 219 -19.95 30.71 15.21
CA ASP A 219 -21.37 31.06 15.09
C ASP A 219 -21.58 32.16 14.03
N GLU A 220 -20.78 33.24 14.06
CA GLU A 220 -20.76 34.30 13.04
C GLU A 220 -20.44 33.74 11.64
N ALA A 221 -19.49 32.80 11.54
CA ALA A 221 -19.16 32.10 10.30
C ALA A 221 -20.31 31.20 9.83
N THR A 222 -21.02 30.56 10.75
CA THR A 222 -22.17 29.69 10.43
C THR A 222 -23.30 30.51 9.84
N GLU A 223 -23.55 31.72 10.33
CA GLU A 223 -24.56 32.63 9.78
C GLU A 223 -24.14 33.24 8.45
N SER A 224 -22.90 33.69 8.34
CA SER A 224 -22.38 34.43 7.18
C SER A 224 -22.03 33.56 5.97
N LEU A 225 -21.64 32.30 6.16
CA LEU A 225 -21.22 31.40 5.09
C LEU A 225 -22.38 30.61 4.46
N PRO A 226 -22.31 30.34 3.13
CA PRO A 226 -23.24 29.44 2.46
C PRO A 226 -23.15 27.99 2.97
N ALA A 227 -24.28 27.28 2.94
CA ALA A 227 -24.35 25.91 3.44
C ALA A 227 -23.49 24.89 2.65
N TYR A 228 -23.16 25.16 1.37
CA TYR A 228 -22.38 24.23 0.55
C TYR A 228 -20.90 24.17 0.97
N GLU A 229 -20.35 25.24 1.55
CA GLU A 229 -18.98 25.24 2.08
C GLU A 229 -18.89 24.38 3.35
N TRP A 230 -19.91 24.46 4.19
CA TRP A 230 -20.07 23.58 5.34
C TRP A 230 -20.25 22.11 4.92
N PHE A 231 -20.85 21.84 3.75
CA PHE A 231 -20.93 20.49 3.19
C PHE A 231 -19.54 19.91 2.85
N VAL A 232 -18.58 20.73 2.41
CA VAL A 232 -17.21 20.26 2.14
C VAL A 232 -16.52 19.79 3.42
N CYS A 233 -16.75 20.49 4.54
CA CYS A 233 -16.20 20.14 5.85
C CYS A 233 -17.11 19.17 6.64
N PHE A 234 -18.26 18.80 6.08
CA PHE A 234 -19.30 18.04 6.78
C PHE A 234 -18.81 16.70 7.33
N PRO A 235 -18.00 15.92 6.60
CA PRO A 235 -17.37 14.73 7.15
C PRO A 235 -16.49 14.99 8.41
N GLN A 236 -15.78 16.12 8.50
CA GLN A 236 -14.98 16.49 9.70
C GLN A 236 -15.87 16.90 10.87
N VAL A 237 -16.97 17.61 10.59
CA VAL A 237 -17.97 17.99 11.59
C VAL A 237 -18.66 16.75 12.16
N ILE A 238 -19.02 15.80 11.29
CA ILE A 238 -19.64 14.52 11.66
C ILE A 238 -18.76 13.72 12.62
N SER A 239 -17.45 13.65 12.37
CA SER A 239 -16.58 12.82 13.18
C SER A 239 -16.50 13.28 14.64
N ARG A 240 -16.65 14.58 14.86
CA ARG A 240 -16.58 15.22 16.18
C ARG A 240 -17.93 15.39 16.88
N ILE A 241 -18.99 14.73 16.41
CA ILE A 241 -20.31 14.74 17.06
C ILE A 241 -20.28 14.23 18.52
N CYS A 242 -19.30 13.40 18.89
CA CYS A 242 -19.08 12.88 20.25
C CYS A 242 -18.02 13.67 21.05
N HIS A 243 -17.78 14.95 20.74
CA HIS A 243 -16.81 15.76 21.46
C HIS A 243 -17.12 15.86 22.97
N PRO A 244 -16.09 15.87 23.86
CA PRO A 244 -16.29 15.91 25.31
C PRO A 244 -16.87 17.24 25.81
N ASN A 245 -16.52 18.37 25.18
CA ASN A 245 -17.02 19.69 25.55
C ASN A 245 -18.44 19.94 24.99
N PRO A 246 -19.44 20.26 25.84
CA PRO A 246 -20.82 20.47 25.41
C PRO A 246 -21.03 21.71 24.52
N VAL A 247 -20.25 22.78 24.69
CA VAL A 247 -20.36 24.02 23.88
C VAL A 247 -20.03 23.73 22.42
N VAL A 248 -18.97 22.97 22.21
CA VAL A 248 -18.53 22.54 20.88
C VAL A 248 -19.58 21.62 20.23
N VAL A 249 -20.22 20.74 21.01
CA VAL A 249 -21.27 19.84 20.51
C VAL A 249 -22.50 20.62 20.06
N ASP A 250 -22.89 21.68 20.76
CA ASP A 250 -24.00 22.55 20.35
C ASP A 250 -23.71 23.27 19.03
N GLY A 251 -22.51 23.84 18.89
CA GLY A 251 -22.07 24.46 17.63
C GLY A 251 -22.05 23.46 16.46
N VAL A 252 -21.54 22.23 16.70
CA VAL A 252 -21.57 21.15 15.70
C VAL A 252 -23.00 20.77 15.31
N LYS A 253 -23.93 20.65 16.27
CA LYS A 253 -25.35 20.37 16.00
C LYS A 253 -25.97 21.45 15.12
N LYS A 254 -25.72 22.73 15.42
CA LYS A 254 -26.21 23.88 14.62
C LYS A 254 -25.71 23.82 13.18
N ILE A 255 -24.40 23.58 12.98
CA ILE A 255 -23.81 23.46 11.64
C ILE A 255 -24.45 22.31 10.86
N MET A 256 -24.60 21.13 11.50
CA MET A 256 -25.21 19.96 10.85
C MET A 256 -26.66 20.21 10.43
N ILE A 257 -27.46 20.81 11.30
CA ILE A 257 -28.87 21.15 11.00
C ILE A 257 -28.93 22.13 9.81
N ARG A 258 -28.08 23.17 9.79
CA ARG A 258 -28.03 24.13 8.66
C ARG A 258 -27.72 23.45 7.32
N VAL A 259 -26.75 22.54 7.30
CA VAL A 259 -26.40 21.78 6.09
C VAL A 259 -27.54 20.85 5.65
N LEU A 260 -28.20 20.19 6.60
CA LEU A 260 -29.33 19.28 6.33
C LEU A 260 -30.56 20.01 5.79
N LEU A 261 -30.84 21.24 6.26
CA LEU A 261 -31.94 22.05 5.75
C LEU A 261 -31.70 22.49 4.30
N ALA A 262 -30.45 22.84 3.96
CA ALA A 262 -30.09 23.28 2.62
C ALA A 262 -29.99 22.11 1.61
N TYR A 263 -29.38 20.98 2.01
CA TYR A 263 -29.12 19.82 1.15
C TYR A 263 -29.56 18.50 1.80
N PRO A 264 -30.89 18.31 2.02
CA PRO A 264 -31.39 17.17 2.80
C PRO A 264 -31.07 15.83 2.13
N THR A 265 -31.18 15.73 0.81
CA THR A 265 -31.00 14.47 0.08
C THR A 265 -29.55 13.96 0.07
N GLN A 266 -28.57 14.85 0.02
CA GLN A 266 -27.14 14.52 0.00
C GLN A 266 -26.60 14.29 1.41
N ALA A 267 -26.94 15.20 2.35
CA ALA A 267 -26.47 15.13 3.73
C ALA A 267 -27.15 14.02 4.56
N MET A 268 -28.27 13.47 4.06
CA MET A 268 -28.94 12.32 4.68
C MET A 268 -28.05 11.07 4.74
N TRP A 269 -27.31 10.73 3.67
CA TRP A 269 -26.52 9.49 3.62
C TRP A 269 -25.48 9.36 4.76
N PRO A 270 -24.62 10.35 5.03
CA PRO A 270 -23.72 10.30 6.18
C PRO A 270 -24.45 10.20 7.53
N LEU A 271 -25.59 10.87 7.67
CA LEU A 271 -26.36 10.89 8.92
C LEU A 271 -27.09 9.56 9.19
N LEU A 272 -27.58 8.90 8.13
CA LEU A 272 -28.15 7.55 8.22
C LEU A 272 -27.13 6.58 8.79
N GLY A 273 -25.87 6.67 8.36
CA GLY A 273 -24.77 5.87 8.89
C GLY A 273 -24.52 6.08 10.39
N LEU A 274 -24.56 7.34 10.85
CA LEU A 274 -24.38 7.68 12.27
C LEU A 274 -25.53 7.18 13.15
N SER A 275 -26.76 7.21 12.64
CA SER A 275 -27.96 6.75 13.35
C SER A 275 -27.91 5.26 13.72
N ARG A 276 -27.07 4.49 13.04
CA ARG A 276 -26.88 3.04 13.24
C ARG A 276 -25.46 2.67 13.69
N SER A 277 -24.71 3.64 14.25
CA SER A 277 -23.41 3.38 14.88
C SER A 277 -23.52 2.39 16.07
N LEU A 278 -22.46 1.63 16.30
CA LEU A 278 -22.31 0.73 17.45
C LEU A 278 -22.19 1.52 18.77
N ASN A 279 -21.72 2.78 18.72
CA ASN A 279 -21.63 3.63 19.90
C ASN A 279 -22.99 4.25 20.27
N SER A 280 -23.45 3.96 21.50
CA SER A 280 -24.75 4.44 22.04
C SER A 280 -24.88 5.96 22.09
N GLN A 281 -23.81 6.69 22.47
CA GLN A 281 -23.85 8.15 22.54
C GLN A 281 -24.00 8.79 21.17
N ARG A 282 -23.28 8.27 20.16
CA ARG A 282 -23.33 8.75 18.78
C ARG A 282 -24.72 8.54 18.17
N LYS A 283 -25.27 7.35 18.38
CA LYS A 283 -26.61 6.96 17.95
C LYS A 283 -27.69 7.87 18.54
N SER A 284 -27.59 8.21 19.82
CA SER A 284 -28.53 9.13 20.48
C SER A 284 -28.47 10.54 19.88
N ARG A 285 -27.26 11.11 19.77
CA ARG A 285 -27.05 12.47 19.21
C ARG A 285 -27.48 12.57 17.74
N ALA A 286 -27.17 11.57 16.92
CA ALA A 286 -27.59 11.56 15.52
C ALA A 286 -29.13 11.53 15.38
N ARG A 287 -29.82 10.75 16.21
CA ARG A 287 -31.30 10.72 16.22
C ARG A 287 -31.91 12.04 16.67
N GLU A 288 -31.30 12.71 17.63
CA GLU A 288 -31.71 14.04 18.09
C GLU A 288 -31.59 15.09 16.97
N ILE A 289 -30.51 15.05 16.17
CA ILE A 289 -30.34 15.91 15.01
C ILE A 289 -31.39 15.60 13.94
N ILE A 290 -31.64 14.32 13.65
CA ILE A 290 -32.69 13.91 12.70
C ILE A 290 -34.06 14.41 13.15
N SER A 291 -34.43 14.22 14.42
CA SER A 291 -35.74 14.64 14.93
C SER A 291 -35.91 16.16 14.89
N SER A 292 -34.86 16.92 15.26
CA SER A 292 -34.87 18.38 15.22
C SER A 292 -35.01 18.89 13.78
N THR A 293 -34.31 18.25 12.84
CA THR A 293 -34.38 18.58 11.41
C THR A 293 -35.75 18.22 10.83
N GLN A 294 -36.30 17.05 11.17
CA GLN A 294 -37.63 16.63 10.73
C GLN A 294 -38.71 17.61 11.19
N GLN A 295 -38.66 18.07 12.44
CA GLN A 295 -39.59 19.08 12.97
C GLN A 295 -39.52 20.39 12.17
N GLN A 296 -38.31 20.87 11.87
CA GLN A 296 -38.11 22.09 11.08
C GLN A 296 -38.48 21.94 9.59
N LEU A 297 -38.30 20.76 9.00
CA LEU A 297 -38.73 20.48 7.63
C LEU A 297 -40.26 20.38 7.51
N ILE A 298 -40.92 19.81 8.52
CA ILE A 298 -42.38 19.75 8.61
C ILE A 298 -42.95 21.17 8.75
N SER A 299 -42.35 22.03 9.57
CA SER A 299 -42.78 23.44 9.67
C SER A 299 -42.58 24.21 8.36
N ASN A 300 -41.58 23.83 7.55
CA ASN A 300 -41.32 24.44 6.24
C ASN A 300 -42.15 23.82 5.09
N GLY A 301 -43.09 22.91 5.39
CA GLY A 301 -44.01 22.32 4.39
C GLY A 301 -43.43 21.15 3.57
N LEU A 302 -42.20 20.70 3.84
CA LEU A 302 -41.51 19.64 3.09
C LEU A 302 -41.71 18.24 3.70
N LYS A 303 -42.98 17.84 3.85
CA LYS A 303 -43.35 16.57 4.53
C LYS A 303 -42.78 15.33 3.84
N GLU A 304 -42.75 15.29 2.51
CA GLU A 304 -42.17 14.17 1.74
C GLU A 304 -40.69 13.92 2.06
N ILE A 305 -39.92 14.99 2.30
CA ILE A 305 -38.50 14.90 2.64
C ILE A 305 -38.33 14.45 4.09
N ALA A 306 -39.18 14.93 5.00
CA ALA A 306 -39.17 14.47 6.39
C ALA A 306 -39.44 12.96 6.51
N ASP A 307 -40.38 12.44 5.71
CA ASP A 307 -40.70 11.01 5.64
C ASP A 307 -39.53 10.21 5.04
N SER A 308 -38.76 10.81 4.11
CA SER A 308 -37.58 10.16 3.50
C SER A 308 -36.49 9.78 4.51
N PHE A 309 -36.31 10.54 5.58
CA PHE A 309 -35.37 10.18 6.65
C PHE A 309 -35.81 8.91 7.39
N SER A 310 -37.12 8.72 7.59
CA SER A 310 -37.67 7.53 8.24
C SER A 310 -37.57 6.28 7.35
N GLU A 311 -37.79 6.44 6.04
CA GLU A 311 -37.59 5.38 5.05
C GLU A 311 -36.11 5.04 4.87
N GLY A 312 -35.24 6.05 4.83
CA GLY A 312 -33.78 5.89 4.76
C GLY A 312 -33.22 5.13 5.96
N MET A 313 -33.73 5.38 7.17
CA MET A 313 -33.31 4.64 8.39
C MET A 313 -33.72 3.16 8.36
N ARG A 314 -34.84 2.81 7.71
CA ARG A 314 -35.28 1.42 7.51
C ARG A 314 -34.43 0.74 6.43
N MET A 315 -34.21 1.43 5.31
CA MET A 315 -33.36 0.96 4.22
C MET A 315 -31.92 0.67 4.71
N ALA A 316 -31.32 1.56 5.49
CA ALA A 316 -29.98 1.35 6.04
C ALA A 316 -29.91 0.09 6.93
N GLU A 317 -30.96 -0.20 7.69
CA GLU A 317 -31.03 -1.39 8.54
C GLU A 317 -31.12 -2.69 7.73
N GLU A 318 -31.91 -2.70 6.66
CA GLU A 318 -31.99 -3.85 5.75
C GLU A 318 -30.66 -4.08 5.00
N LEU A 319 -29.98 -3.01 4.58
CA LEU A 319 -28.67 -3.09 3.93
C LEU A 319 -27.58 -3.59 4.89
N ILE A 320 -27.60 -3.17 6.16
CA ILE A 320 -26.69 -3.70 7.19
C ILE A 320 -26.96 -5.20 7.43
N SER A 321 -28.24 -5.60 7.47
CA SER A 321 -28.62 -7.00 7.61
C SER A 321 -28.12 -7.84 6.43
N LEU A 322 -28.25 -7.32 5.21
CA LEU A 322 -27.76 -7.95 3.98
C LEU A 322 -26.22 -8.07 3.97
N ALA A 323 -25.51 -7.04 4.41
CA ALA A 323 -24.06 -7.07 4.55
C ALA A 323 -23.62 -8.17 5.54
N GLY A 324 -24.36 -8.31 6.64
CA GLY A 324 -24.11 -9.27 7.71
C GLY A 324 -24.53 -10.72 7.41
N HIS A 325 -25.30 -10.97 6.36
CA HIS A 325 -25.71 -12.31 5.97
C HIS A 325 -24.52 -13.12 5.43
N ASP A 326 -24.23 -14.29 6.02
CA ASP A 326 -23.20 -15.21 5.54
C ASP A 326 -23.85 -16.35 4.74
N PRO A 327 -23.72 -16.36 3.40
CA PRO A 327 -24.23 -17.45 2.59
C PRO A 327 -23.34 -18.70 2.72
N GLY A 328 -23.96 -19.88 2.76
CA GLY A 328 -23.25 -21.17 2.76
C GLY A 328 -22.31 -21.33 1.56
N ASN A 329 -21.29 -22.19 1.68
CA ASN A 329 -20.09 -22.26 0.81
C ASN A 329 -20.29 -22.35 -0.73
N ASN A 330 -21.51 -22.48 -1.25
CA ASN A 330 -21.79 -22.62 -2.69
C ASN A 330 -22.84 -21.65 -3.28
N GLN A 331 -23.37 -20.68 -2.51
CA GLN A 331 -24.39 -19.76 -3.02
C GLN A 331 -23.77 -18.49 -3.64
N ARG A 332 -23.73 -18.44 -4.99
CA ARG A 332 -23.28 -17.26 -5.75
C ARG A 332 -24.36 -16.18 -5.93
N LYS A 333 -25.63 -16.52 -5.70
CA LYS A 333 -26.77 -15.60 -5.82
C LYS A 333 -27.68 -15.71 -4.62
N ILE A 334 -28.10 -14.56 -4.09
CA ILE A 334 -29.07 -14.46 -2.99
C ILE A 334 -30.29 -13.68 -3.47
N HIS A 335 -31.47 -14.14 -3.06
CA HIS A 335 -32.71 -13.38 -3.26
C HIS A 335 -32.83 -12.32 -2.18
N ILE A 336 -33.03 -11.08 -2.61
CA ILE A 336 -33.19 -9.94 -1.72
C ILE A 336 -34.67 -9.57 -1.67
N ARG A 337 -35.21 -9.37 -0.46
CA ARG A 337 -36.50 -8.71 -0.23
C ARG A 337 -36.26 -7.40 0.51
N LEU A 338 -35.91 -6.35 -0.24
CA LEU A 338 -35.84 -4.98 0.28
C LEU A 338 -37.23 -4.34 0.24
N SER A 339 -37.54 -3.51 1.23
CA SER A 339 -38.79 -2.76 1.28
C SER A 339 -38.92 -1.81 0.08
N ARG A 340 -40.12 -1.69 -0.49
CA ARG A 340 -40.40 -0.69 -1.55
C ARG A 340 -40.27 0.72 -0.96
N ILE A 341 -39.29 1.47 -1.43
CA ILE A 341 -39.11 2.89 -1.12
C ILE A 341 -40.18 3.68 -1.87
N ARG A 342 -40.89 4.58 -1.17
CA ARG A 342 -41.92 5.45 -1.78
C ARG A 342 -41.45 6.90 -1.87
N THR A 343 -40.43 7.27 -1.11
CA THR A 343 -39.88 8.62 -1.03
C THR A 343 -38.68 8.84 -1.97
N LYS A 344 -38.34 10.12 -2.21
CA LYS A 344 -37.23 10.54 -3.07
C LYS A 344 -35.87 10.42 -2.37
N ILE A 345 -35.38 9.19 -2.23
CA ILE A 345 -34.01 8.93 -1.74
C ILE A 345 -33.05 8.96 -2.93
N LEU A 346 -31.99 9.77 -2.82
CA LEU A 346 -30.97 9.93 -3.87
C LEU A 346 -30.11 8.66 -4.00
N VAL A 347 -29.84 8.21 -5.23
CA VAL A 347 -28.85 7.16 -5.48
C VAL A 347 -27.46 7.71 -5.10
N PRO A 348 -26.69 7.04 -4.23
CA PRO A 348 -25.41 7.55 -3.74
C PRO A 348 -24.30 7.39 -4.79
N ILE A 349 -24.41 8.09 -5.92
CA ILE A 349 -23.37 8.15 -6.95
C ILE A 349 -22.40 9.30 -6.67
N GLN A 350 -21.15 9.14 -7.08
CA GLN A 350 -20.13 10.15 -6.76
C GLN A 350 -20.47 11.55 -7.31
N ALA A 351 -21.00 11.61 -8.53
CA ALA A 351 -21.40 12.87 -9.16
C ALA A 351 -22.52 13.61 -8.41
N ALA A 352 -23.32 12.89 -7.61
CA ALA A 352 -24.43 13.45 -6.84
C ALA A 352 -24.02 13.87 -5.43
N LEU A 353 -22.95 13.28 -4.88
CA LEU A 353 -22.44 13.55 -3.54
C LEU A 353 -21.27 14.54 -3.52
N THR A 354 -20.65 14.81 -4.67
CA THR A 354 -19.51 15.73 -4.77
C THR A 354 -19.98 17.16 -5.02
N THR A 355 -19.60 18.09 -4.15
CA THR A 355 -19.88 19.51 -4.36
C THR A 355 -18.99 20.09 -5.46
N ILE A 356 -19.64 20.79 -6.38
CA ILE A 356 -19.00 21.65 -7.37
C ILE A 356 -18.75 22.97 -6.67
N ARG A 357 -17.49 23.43 -6.65
CA ARG A 357 -17.16 24.78 -6.18
C ARG A 357 -17.36 25.78 -7.30
N PRO A 358 -17.66 27.05 -7.01
CA PRO A 358 -17.75 28.08 -8.03
C PRO A 358 -16.46 28.09 -8.86
N ALA A 359 -16.60 28.22 -10.18
CA ALA A 359 -15.45 28.57 -11.00
C ALA A 359 -14.89 29.89 -10.49
N SER A 360 -13.58 29.93 -10.25
CA SER A 360 -12.81 31.10 -9.82
C SER A 360 -13.31 32.37 -10.54
N GLY A 361 -14.08 33.22 -9.83
CA GLY A 361 -14.70 34.41 -10.44
C GLY A 361 -16.07 34.84 -9.91
N LEU A 362 -16.84 33.95 -9.27
CA LEU A 362 -18.15 34.29 -8.68
C LEU A 362 -18.04 34.41 -7.16
N ALA A 363 -18.62 35.46 -6.58
CA ALA A 363 -18.60 35.67 -5.15
C ALA A 363 -19.38 34.54 -4.43
N PRO A 364 -19.01 34.17 -3.18
CA PRO A 364 -19.70 33.12 -2.42
C PRO A 364 -21.20 33.38 -2.17
N ARG A 365 -21.68 34.60 -2.44
CA ARG A 365 -23.06 35.04 -2.14
C ARG A 365 -24.03 34.96 -3.32
N ASP A 366 -23.61 34.51 -4.50
CA ASP A 366 -24.53 34.44 -5.63
C ASP A 366 -25.51 33.26 -5.46
N GLU A 367 -26.79 33.59 -5.33
CA GLU A 367 -27.96 32.69 -5.34
C GLU A 367 -28.05 31.81 -6.61
N LEU A 368 -27.18 32.07 -7.60
CA LEU A 368 -27.06 31.36 -8.88
C LEU A 368 -26.07 30.19 -8.85
N HIS A 369 -25.29 29.98 -7.77
CA HIS A 369 -24.35 28.86 -7.69
C HIS A 369 -25.06 27.54 -7.40
N VAL A 370 -25.09 26.66 -8.40
CA VAL A 370 -25.61 25.30 -8.28
C VAL A 370 -24.51 24.38 -7.72
N ALA A 371 -24.55 24.14 -6.40
CA ALA A 371 -23.55 23.34 -5.69
C ALA A 371 -23.49 21.85 -6.12
N PHE A 372 -24.54 21.32 -6.74
CA PHE A 372 -24.65 19.94 -7.19
C PHE A 372 -25.20 19.86 -8.61
N SER A 373 -24.57 19.06 -9.49
CA SER A 373 -25.04 18.89 -10.87
C SER A 373 -26.50 18.44 -10.92
N SER A 374 -27.38 19.22 -11.56
CA SER A 374 -28.79 18.89 -11.74
C SER A 374 -28.98 17.56 -12.49
N ASN A 375 -28.06 17.24 -13.40
CA ASN A 375 -28.07 15.99 -14.18
C ASN A 375 -27.67 14.76 -13.35
N ALA A 376 -27.08 14.95 -12.16
CA ALA A 376 -26.67 13.85 -11.29
C ALA A 376 -27.70 13.53 -10.20
N GLN A 377 -28.82 14.26 -10.11
CA GLN A 377 -29.86 14.03 -9.11
C GLN A 377 -30.79 12.89 -9.53
N VAL A 378 -30.28 11.66 -9.43
CA VAL A 378 -31.02 10.42 -9.74
C VAL A 378 -31.56 9.82 -8.44
N TYR A 379 -32.86 9.51 -8.39
CA TYR A 379 -33.48 8.91 -7.21
C TYR A 379 -33.65 7.40 -7.36
N ILE A 380 -33.69 6.69 -6.23
CA ILE A 380 -33.89 5.25 -6.17
C ILE A 380 -35.35 4.95 -6.54
N LYS A 381 -35.56 4.22 -7.64
CA LYS A 381 -36.89 3.74 -8.05
C LYS A 381 -37.18 2.35 -7.50
N ALA A 382 -36.21 1.43 -7.58
CA ALA A 382 -36.33 0.07 -7.08
C ALA A 382 -34.95 -0.58 -6.87
N PHE A 383 -34.91 -1.62 -6.04
CA PHE A 383 -33.77 -2.53 -5.96
C PHE A 383 -34.03 -3.78 -6.80
N SER A 384 -32.96 -4.40 -7.30
CA SER A 384 -33.03 -5.72 -7.93
C SER A 384 -33.30 -6.82 -6.89
N ASP A 385 -34.13 -7.79 -7.26
CA ASP A 385 -34.53 -8.93 -6.41
C ASP A 385 -33.39 -9.96 -6.18
N LYS A 386 -32.25 -9.77 -6.84
CA LYS A 386 -31.09 -10.67 -6.81
C LYS A 386 -29.83 -9.88 -6.49
N ALA A 387 -29.01 -10.41 -5.58
CA ALA A 387 -27.62 -9.99 -5.42
C ALA A 387 -26.65 -11.12 -5.74
N ASP A 388 -25.51 -10.74 -6.32
CA ASP A 388 -24.41 -11.66 -6.58
C ASP A 388 -23.43 -11.63 -5.40
N VAL A 389 -23.07 -12.80 -4.88
CA VAL A 389 -22.09 -12.95 -3.79
C VAL A 389 -20.71 -13.23 -4.42
N MET A 390 -19.70 -12.45 -4.03
CA MET A 390 -18.33 -12.68 -4.46
C MET A 390 -17.65 -13.73 -3.58
N MET A 391 -16.83 -14.60 -4.17
CA MET A 391 -16.16 -15.69 -3.46
C MET A 391 -14.80 -15.26 -2.91
N THR A 392 -14.77 -14.21 -2.09
CA THR A 392 -13.57 -13.72 -1.40
C THR A 392 -13.65 -14.01 0.11
N LYS A 393 -12.59 -13.74 0.87
CA LYS A 393 -12.54 -13.94 2.33
C LYS A 393 -13.71 -13.29 3.08
N GLU A 394 -14.18 -12.14 2.60
CA GLU A 394 -15.27 -11.36 3.23
C GLU A 394 -16.64 -11.52 2.55
N LYS A 395 -16.69 -12.24 1.42
CA LYS A 395 -17.89 -12.50 0.62
C LYS A 395 -18.81 -11.26 0.44
N PRO A 396 -18.34 -10.17 -0.19
CA PRO A 396 -19.15 -8.97 -0.42
C PRO A 396 -20.27 -9.24 -1.43
N LYS A 397 -21.36 -8.46 -1.34
CA LYS A 397 -22.60 -8.69 -2.10
C LYS A 397 -22.80 -7.56 -3.10
N ARG A 398 -22.90 -7.87 -4.39
CA ARG A 398 -23.23 -6.90 -5.44
C ARG A 398 -24.74 -6.76 -5.57
N ILE A 399 -25.23 -5.55 -5.34
CA ILE A 399 -26.64 -5.14 -5.44
C ILE A 399 -26.78 -4.22 -6.65
N GLU A 400 -27.92 -4.26 -7.33
CA GLU A 400 -28.21 -3.36 -8.45
C GLU A 400 -29.43 -2.50 -8.11
N VAL A 401 -29.29 -1.19 -8.33
CA VAL A 401 -30.29 -0.16 -8.02
C VAL A 401 -30.78 0.47 -9.31
N LEU A 402 -32.10 0.46 -9.53
CA LEU A 402 -32.73 1.13 -10.65
C LEU A 402 -32.94 2.61 -10.32
N GLY A 403 -32.31 3.48 -11.09
CA GLY A 403 -32.49 4.93 -11.00
C GLY A 403 -33.79 5.41 -11.66
N THR A 404 -34.20 6.64 -11.35
CA THR A 404 -35.31 7.33 -12.03
C THR A 404 -35.05 7.58 -13.52
N ASP A 405 -33.79 7.60 -13.92
CA ASP A 405 -33.31 7.70 -15.31
C ASP A 405 -33.45 6.38 -16.10
N GLY A 406 -33.85 5.30 -15.43
CA GLY A 406 -33.98 3.97 -16.03
C GLY A 406 -32.65 3.21 -16.13
N GLN A 407 -31.54 3.76 -15.63
CA GLN A 407 -30.24 3.10 -15.62
C GLN A 407 -30.07 2.24 -14.37
N MET A 408 -29.30 1.16 -14.51
CA MET A 408 -28.97 0.25 -13.42
C MET A 408 -27.61 0.62 -12.83
N TYR A 409 -27.60 0.95 -11.55
CA TYR A 409 -26.41 1.32 -10.78
C TYR A 409 -25.97 0.16 -9.89
N PRO A 410 -24.81 -0.47 -10.16
CA PRO A 410 -24.31 -1.53 -9.30
C PRO A 410 -23.61 -0.95 -8.07
N PHE A 411 -23.90 -1.52 -6.91
CA PHE A 411 -23.25 -1.21 -5.64
C PHE A 411 -22.70 -2.49 -5.02
N LEU A 412 -21.52 -2.38 -4.42
CA LEU A 412 -20.94 -3.44 -3.60
C LEU A 412 -21.25 -3.16 -2.13
N CYS A 413 -21.99 -4.07 -1.51
CA CYS A 413 -22.27 -4.06 -0.09
C CYS A 413 -21.20 -4.92 0.62
N LYS A 414 -20.30 -4.24 1.32
CA LYS A 414 -19.15 -4.85 2.01
C LYS A 414 -19.39 -4.84 3.52
N ARG A 415 -18.96 -5.90 4.19
CA ARG A 415 -18.85 -5.96 5.65
C ARG A 415 -17.42 -6.35 6.03
N GLU A 416 -16.71 -5.42 6.63
CA GLU A 416 -15.36 -5.60 7.14
C GLU A 416 -15.42 -5.84 8.65
N LYS A 417 -14.91 -6.98 9.11
CA LYS A 417 -14.81 -7.27 10.56
C LYS A 417 -13.63 -6.56 11.21
N THR A 418 -12.62 -6.23 10.43
CA THR A 418 -11.33 -5.66 10.87
C THR A 418 -10.96 -4.34 10.18
N GLY A 419 -11.63 -4.00 9.08
CA GLY A 419 -11.43 -2.77 8.30
C GLY A 419 -12.47 -1.69 8.64
N ASP A 420 -12.25 -0.48 8.10
CA ASP A 420 -13.21 0.62 8.19
C ASP A 420 -13.31 1.34 6.84
N LEU A 421 -14.46 1.16 6.18
CA LEU A 421 -14.81 1.79 4.90
C LEU A 421 -14.79 3.33 4.92
N ARG A 422 -14.72 3.96 6.11
CA ARG A 422 -14.45 5.41 6.20
C ARG A 422 -13.10 5.77 5.62
N LYS A 423 -12.10 4.88 5.70
CA LYS A 423 -10.79 5.11 5.08
C LYS A 423 -10.94 5.29 3.58
N ASP A 424 -11.70 4.41 2.92
CA ASP A 424 -11.99 4.50 1.49
C ASP A 424 -12.75 5.79 1.16
N ALA A 425 -13.78 6.15 1.93
CA ALA A 425 -14.54 7.38 1.73
C ALA A 425 -13.66 8.64 1.79
N ARG A 426 -12.77 8.73 2.80
CA ARG A 426 -11.82 9.83 2.96
C ARG A 426 -10.77 9.87 1.86
N MET A 427 -10.28 8.71 1.41
CA MET A 427 -9.38 8.64 0.27
C MET A 427 -10.05 9.16 -1.01
N MET A 428 -11.34 8.91 -1.21
CA MET A 428 -12.08 9.47 -2.36
C MET A 428 -12.27 10.99 -2.27
N GLU A 429 -12.47 11.54 -1.07
CA GLU A 429 -12.47 13.00 -0.82
C GLU A 429 -11.11 13.62 -1.17
N PHE A 430 -10.03 13.01 -0.68
CA PHE A 430 -8.66 13.43 -0.94
C PHE A 430 -8.33 13.39 -2.44
N ASN A 431 -8.68 12.31 -3.14
CA ASN A 431 -8.51 12.18 -4.59
C ASN A 431 -9.34 13.21 -5.36
N SER A 432 -10.54 13.54 -4.89
CA SER A 432 -11.37 14.58 -5.49
C SER A 432 -10.73 15.97 -5.37
N MET A 433 -10.03 16.24 -4.27
CA MET A 433 -9.22 17.45 -4.13
C MET A 433 -8.01 17.44 -5.09
N ILE A 434 -7.27 16.33 -5.18
CA ILE A 434 -6.15 16.20 -6.13
C ILE A 434 -6.63 16.44 -7.56
N ASN A 435 -7.78 15.88 -7.95
CA ASN A 435 -8.38 16.13 -9.26
C ASN A 435 -8.64 17.62 -9.51
N LYS A 436 -9.12 18.36 -8.51
CA LYS A 436 -9.32 19.81 -8.61
C LYS A 436 -7.98 20.54 -8.83
N LEU A 437 -6.93 20.14 -8.12
CA LEU A 437 -5.59 20.71 -8.29
C LEU A 437 -5.03 20.40 -9.70
N LEU A 438 -5.14 19.15 -10.17
CA LEU A 438 -4.72 18.75 -11.51
C LEU A 438 -5.47 19.50 -12.63
N GLN A 439 -6.75 19.82 -12.42
CA GLN A 439 -7.54 20.63 -13.35
C GLN A 439 -7.24 22.13 -13.26
N LYS A 440 -6.74 22.63 -12.13
CA LYS A 440 -6.29 24.02 -12.00
C LYS A 440 -4.99 24.23 -12.80
N ASP A 441 -4.07 23.27 -12.72
CA ASP A 441 -2.79 23.32 -13.42
C ASP A 441 -2.93 23.24 -14.95
N ARG A 442 -2.01 23.92 -15.66
CA ARG A 442 -1.97 23.96 -17.12
C ARG A 442 -1.48 22.64 -17.70
N GLU A 443 -0.41 22.07 -17.15
CA GLU A 443 0.21 20.84 -17.66
C GLU A 443 -0.68 19.62 -17.35
N GLY A 444 -1.39 19.64 -16.22
CA GLY A 444 -2.43 18.69 -15.84
C GLY A 444 -3.62 18.70 -16.81
N ARG A 445 -4.19 19.89 -17.11
CA ARG A 445 -5.28 20.04 -18.10
C ARG A 445 -4.88 19.61 -19.50
N LYS A 446 -3.68 20.01 -19.95
CA LYS A 446 -3.15 19.66 -21.27
C LYS A 446 -3.11 18.15 -21.49
N ARG A 447 -2.80 17.38 -20.45
CA ARG A 447 -2.72 15.90 -20.48
C ARG A 447 -3.99 15.21 -20.00
N LYS A 448 -5.04 15.95 -19.64
CA LYS A 448 -6.30 15.46 -19.04
C LYS A 448 -6.05 14.55 -17.84
N LEU A 449 -5.12 14.92 -16.96
CA LEU A 449 -4.79 14.13 -15.78
C LEU A 449 -5.96 14.13 -14.79
N ARG A 450 -6.36 12.94 -14.35
CA ARG A 450 -7.37 12.72 -13.30
C ARG A 450 -7.18 11.35 -12.66
N LEU A 451 -7.46 11.27 -11.38
CA LEU A 451 -7.72 10.05 -10.63
C LEU A 451 -9.20 9.71 -10.75
N ARG A 452 -9.51 8.45 -11.04
CA ARG A 452 -10.90 8.01 -10.99
C ARG A 452 -11.29 7.77 -9.55
N THR A 453 -12.42 8.33 -9.19
CA THR A 453 -13.01 8.29 -7.86
C THR A 453 -14.35 7.56 -7.94
N TYR A 454 -14.83 7.07 -6.80
CA TYR A 454 -16.12 6.41 -6.69
C TYR A 454 -16.79 6.80 -5.36
N ALA A 455 -18.11 6.71 -5.27
CA ALA A 455 -18.80 6.99 -4.02
C ALA A 455 -18.65 5.83 -3.04
N VAL A 456 -18.34 6.17 -1.78
CA VAL A 456 -18.37 5.24 -0.65
C VAL A 456 -19.27 5.85 0.42
N VAL A 457 -20.28 5.09 0.85
CA VAL A 457 -21.21 5.49 1.90
C VAL A 457 -21.13 4.50 3.05
N CYS A 458 -20.70 4.97 4.21
CA CYS A 458 -20.61 4.16 5.42
C CYS A 458 -21.99 4.05 6.08
N LEU A 459 -22.48 2.82 6.27
CA LEU A 459 -23.78 2.54 6.92
C LEU A 459 -23.63 2.31 8.42
N ASN A 460 -22.51 1.75 8.86
CA ASN A 460 -22.11 1.68 10.26
C ASN A 460 -20.56 1.63 10.35
N GLU A 461 -20.00 1.13 11.46
CA GLU A 461 -18.54 0.98 11.62
C GLU A 461 -17.95 -0.23 10.89
N GLU A 462 -18.77 -1.22 10.52
CA GLU A 462 -18.33 -2.48 9.92
C GLU A 462 -18.80 -2.66 8.46
N SER A 463 -19.70 -1.81 7.97
CA SER A 463 -20.42 -2.02 6.70
C SER A 463 -20.74 -0.72 5.99
N GLY A 464 -20.81 -0.82 4.67
CA GLY A 464 -21.05 0.30 3.79
C GLY A 464 -21.34 -0.14 2.37
N LEU A 465 -21.67 0.85 1.55
CA LEU A 465 -21.92 0.71 0.12
C LEU A 465 -20.79 1.38 -0.64
N MET A 466 -20.27 0.68 -1.64
CA MET A 466 -19.30 1.22 -2.59
C MET A 466 -19.91 1.19 -3.98
N GLU A 467 -19.80 2.29 -4.73
CA GLU A 467 -20.17 2.33 -6.14
C GLU A 467 -19.30 1.33 -6.92
N TRP A 468 -19.94 0.39 -7.62
CA TRP A 468 -19.27 -0.67 -8.35
C TRP A 468 -19.56 -0.53 -9.84
N LYS A 469 -18.55 -0.24 -10.66
CA LYS A 469 -18.74 0.00 -12.11
C LYS A 469 -17.88 -0.84 -13.03
N PHE A 470 -17.29 -1.91 -12.52
CA PHE A 470 -16.30 -2.68 -13.29
C PHE A 470 -16.64 -4.16 -13.31
N LEU A 471 -16.02 -4.88 -14.25
CA LEU A 471 -16.07 -6.34 -14.40
C LEU A 471 -17.10 -6.93 -15.38
N ASP A 472 -17.22 -6.36 -16.58
CA ASP A 472 -17.86 -7.09 -17.70
C ASP A 472 -16.98 -8.22 -18.24
N MET A 473 -15.67 -8.21 -17.97
CA MET A 473 -14.78 -9.31 -18.37
C MET A 473 -15.03 -10.61 -17.59
N GLN A 474 -15.26 -10.56 -16.27
CA GLN A 474 -15.53 -11.80 -15.51
C GLN A 474 -16.94 -12.34 -15.76
N LYS A 475 -17.90 -11.49 -16.13
CA LYS A 475 -19.26 -11.91 -16.49
C LYS A 475 -19.33 -12.59 -17.85
N LYS A 476 -18.62 -12.05 -18.87
CA LYS A 476 -18.65 -12.59 -20.24
C LYS A 476 -18.11 -14.03 -20.34
N TYR A 477 -17.29 -14.45 -19.39
CA TYR A 477 -16.69 -15.79 -19.34
C TYR A 477 -17.01 -16.57 -18.04
N ALA A 478 -18.02 -16.13 -17.28
CA ALA A 478 -18.41 -16.73 -16.00
C ALA A 478 -18.94 -18.18 -16.12
N GLN A 479 -19.39 -18.58 -17.32
CA GLN A 479 -20.10 -19.84 -17.54
C GLN A 479 -19.18 -21.02 -17.91
N ASP A 480 -17.91 -20.78 -18.25
CA ASP A 480 -16.93 -21.87 -18.46
C ASP A 480 -15.52 -21.48 -17.97
N PRO A 481 -15.26 -21.63 -16.65
CA PRO A 481 -13.95 -21.39 -16.04
C PRO A 481 -12.85 -22.30 -16.63
N SER A 482 -13.22 -23.48 -17.13
CA SER A 482 -12.29 -24.45 -17.70
C SER A 482 -11.86 -24.09 -19.12
N ALA A 483 -12.70 -23.39 -19.89
CA ALA A 483 -12.32 -22.83 -21.19
C ALA A 483 -11.42 -21.58 -21.04
N MET A 484 -11.73 -20.68 -20.11
CA MET A 484 -10.87 -19.54 -19.77
C MET A 484 -9.50 -20.01 -19.26
N ALA A 485 -9.50 -21.00 -18.36
CA ALA A 485 -8.26 -21.61 -17.84
C ALA A 485 -7.49 -22.38 -18.92
N ARG A 486 -8.16 -22.99 -19.91
CA ARG A 486 -7.50 -23.63 -21.07
C ARG A 486 -6.92 -22.61 -22.04
N TYR A 487 -7.61 -21.51 -22.34
CA TYR A 487 -7.08 -20.43 -23.16
C TYR A 487 -5.87 -19.75 -22.49
N TYR A 488 -5.98 -19.47 -21.19
CA TYR A 488 -4.87 -18.96 -20.39
C TYR A 488 -3.72 -19.98 -20.28
N ARG A 489 -4.01 -21.29 -20.15
CA ARG A 489 -2.97 -22.33 -20.15
C ARG A 489 -2.30 -22.56 -21.50
N ARG A 490 -3.02 -22.39 -22.61
CA ARG A 490 -2.58 -22.75 -23.97
C ARG A 490 -1.98 -21.60 -24.77
N GLU A 491 -2.38 -20.35 -24.49
CA GLU A 491 -1.87 -19.17 -25.21
C GLU A 491 -0.94 -18.32 -24.32
N VAL A 492 -1.22 -18.25 -23.01
CA VAL A 492 -0.47 -17.39 -22.06
C VAL A 492 0.62 -18.17 -21.31
N LEU A 493 0.38 -19.43 -20.93
CA LEU A 493 1.30 -20.21 -20.08
C LEU A 493 2.16 -21.27 -20.80
N SER A 494 2.07 -21.42 -22.13
CA SER A 494 2.74 -22.53 -22.84
C SER A 494 4.01 -22.16 -23.62
N HIS A 495 4.55 -20.95 -23.50
CA HIS A 495 5.73 -20.53 -24.28
C HIS A 495 6.63 -19.56 -23.50
N PRO A 496 7.93 -19.49 -23.83
CA PRO A 496 9.05 -19.56 -22.87
C PRO A 496 8.84 -18.61 -21.69
N MET A 497 8.66 -19.23 -20.54
CA MET A 497 7.92 -18.81 -19.34
C MET A 497 8.08 -17.35 -18.87
N PHE A 498 6.96 -16.61 -18.94
CA PHE A 498 6.68 -15.30 -18.32
C PHE A 498 7.30 -14.05 -18.95
N THR A 499 7.24 -13.96 -20.28
CA THR A 499 7.32 -12.66 -20.95
C THR A 499 6.15 -11.76 -20.54
N PRO A 500 6.37 -10.47 -20.25
CA PRO A 500 5.29 -9.52 -20.11
C PRO A 500 4.39 -9.47 -21.35
N ARG A 501 3.08 -9.65 -21.17
CA ARG A 501 2.09 -9.69 -22.26
C ARG A 501 0.94 -8.73 -22.06
N PHE A 502 1.09 -7.77 -21.16
CA PHE A 502 -0.01 -6.88 -20.83
C PHE A 502 -0.34 -5.93 -21.98
N HIS A 503 0.62 -5.62 -22.84
CA HIS A 503 0.37 -4.90 -24.10
C HIS A 503 -0.65 -5.61 -25.01
N GLN A 504 -0.70 -6.95 -24.99
CA GLN A 504 -1.64 -7.74 -25.81
C GLN A 504 -3.10 -7.53 -25.34
N TRP A 505 -3.31 -7.28 -24.05
CA TRP A 505 -4.64 -6.98 -23.53
C TRP A 505 -5.20 -5.70 -24.15
N PHE A 506 -4.39 -4.64 -24.25
CA PHE A 506 -4.79 -3.41 -24.92
C PHE A 506 -5.13 -3.65 -26.39
N TYR A 507 -4.31 -4.44 -27.09
CA TYR A 507 -4.56 -4.79 -28.49
C TYR A 507 -5.88 -5.57 -28.69
N ASN A 508 -6.15 -6.53 -27.81
CA ASN A 508 -7.35 -7.37 -27.91
C ASN A 508 -8.65 -6.62 -27.56
N ASN A 509 -8.57 -5.61 -26.69
CA ASN A 509 -9.74 -4.88 -26.21
C ASN A 509 -10.06 -3.64 -27.06
N PHE A 510 -9.06 -3.03 -27.71
CA PHE A 510 -9.21 -1.84 -28.55
C PHE A 510 -8.73 -2.11 -29.97
N ALA A 511 -9.66 -2.40 -30.88
CA ALA A 511 -9.33 -2.70 -32.28
C ALA A 511 -8.88 -1.48 -33.09
N ASP A 512 -9.39 -0.28 -32.76
CA ASP A 512 -8.99 0.97 -33.42
C ASP A 512 -7.66 1.47 -32.84
N PRO A 513 -6.63 1.74 -33.67
CA PRO A 513 -5.33 2.22 -33.21
C PRO A 513 -5.40 3.54 -32.43
N THR A 514 -6.35 4.42 -32.75
CA THR A 514 -6.52 5.70 -32.03
C THR A 514 -7.06 5.44 -30.64
N ALA A 515 -8.16 4.68 -30.54
CA ALA A 515 -8.73 4.27 -29.26
C ALA A 515 -7.74 3.47 -28.40
N TRP A 516 -6.96 2.56 -29.02
CA TRP A 516 -5.89 1.82 -28.36
C TRP A 516 -4.83 2.75 -27.78
N PHE A 517 -4.35 3.71 -28.57
CA PHE A 517 -3.32 4.65 -28.14
C PHE A 517 -3.84 5.56 -27.03
N GLU A 518 -5.07 6.06 -27.14
CA GLU A 518 -5.73 6.86 -26.10
C GLU A 518 -5.92 6.08 -24.80
N ALA A 519 -6.37 4.82 -24.89
CA ALA A 519 -6.56 3.95 -23.72
C ALA A 519 -5.23 3.63 -23.03
N ARG A 520 -4.17 3.34 -23.80
CA ARG A 520 -2.82 3.15 -23.25
C ARG A 520 -2.30 4.42 -22.59
N LEU A 521 -2.49 5.58 -23.21
CA LEU A 521 -2.12 6.86 -22.61
C LEU A 521 -2.87 7.14 -21.32
N ALA A 522 -4.17 6.83 -21.28
CA ALA A 522 -4.99 6.95 -20.08
C ALA A 522 -4.49 6.01 -18.97
N PHE A 523 -4.13 4.77 -19.31
CA PHE A 523 -3.51 3.82 -18.38
C PHE A 523 -2.19 4.36 -17.80
N SER A 524 -1.23 4.73 -18.64
CA SER A 524 0.08 5.25 -18.19
C SER A 524 -0.07 6.51 -17.33
N ARG A 525 -0.97 7.43 -17.70
CA ARG A 525 -1.23 8.66 -16.94
C ARG A 525 -1.86 8.36 -15.58
N SER A 526 -2.90 7.53 -15.55
CA SER A 526 -3.60 7.20 -14.31
C SER A 526 -2.72 6.37 -13.36
N ALA A 527 -1.96 5.41 -13.88
CA ALA A 527 -0.99 4.64 -13.10
C ALA A 527 0.09 5.55 -12.48
N ALA A 528 0.66 6.49 -13.24
CA ALA A 528 1.65 7.44 -12.72
C ALA A 528 1.11 8.32 -11.58
N VAL A 529 -0.09 8.88 -11.75
CA VAL A 529 -0.71 9.71 -10.70
C VAL A 529 -1.00 8.87 -9.46
N TRP A 530 -1.53 7.64 -9.61
CA TRP A 530 -1.77 6.73 -8.49
C TRP A 530 -0.49 6.29 -7.77
N SER A 531 0.59 6.01 -8.50
CA SER A 531 1.89 5.64 -7.92
C SER A 531 2.46 6.76 -7.04
N MET A 532 2.44 8.00 -7.53
CA MET A 532 2.97 9.14 -6.78
C MET A 532 2.10 9.46 -5.56
N VAL A 533 0.78 9.50 -5.73
CA VAL A 533 -0.16 9.77 -4.63
C VAL A 533 -0.12 8.64 -3.59
N GLY A 534 -0.04 7.38 -4.04
CA GLY A 534 0.12 6.21 -3.19
C GLY A 534 1.39 6.25 -2.35
N HIS A 535 2.52 6.67 -2.93
CA HIS A 535 3.76 6.84 -2.19
C HIS A 535 3.68 7.95 -1.12
N ILE A 536 3.14 9.13 -1.46
CA ILE A 536 2.99 10.24 -0.49
C ILE A 536 2.12 9.82 0.70
N VAL A 537 1.02 9.11 0.46
CA VAL A 537 0.10 8.64 1.51
C VAL A 537 0.62 7.37 2.22
N GLY A 538 1.52 6.60 1.60
CA GLY A 538 2.01 5.32 2.13
C GLY A 538 1.00 4.19 1.98
N LEU A 539 0.44 4.03 0.76
CA LEU A 539 -0.51 2.98 0.41
C LEU A 539 0.20 1.63 0.19
N GLY A 540 -0.14 0.63 0.98
CA GLY A 540 0.36 -0.75 0.86
C GLY A 540 -0.74 -1.76 0.46
N ASP A 541 -0.42 -3.05 0.52
CA ASP A 541 -1.25 -4.20 0.17
C ASP A 541 -1.80 -4.14 -1.26
N ARG A 542 -0.91 -3.90 -2.24
CA ARG A 542 -1.28 -3.67 -3.66
C ARG A 542 -1.20 -4.93 -4.50
N HIS A 543 -1.96 -5.97 -4.13
CA HIS A 543 -2.07 -7.19 -4.93
C HIS A 543 -2.90 -7.01 -6.21
N GLY A 544 -2.91 -8.02 -7.09
CA GLY A 544 -3.42 -7.89 -8.46
C GLY A 544 -4.93 -7.68 -8.57
N GLU A 545 -5.66 -7.90 -7.48
CA GLU A 545 -7.11 -7.73 -7.40
C GLU A 545 -7.49 -6.31 -6.94
N ASN A 546 -6.54 -5.58 -6.34
CA ASN A 546 -6.74 -4.20 -5.85
C ASN A 546 -6.47 -3.13 -6.91
N ILE A 547 -5.97 -3.54 -8.09
CA ILE A 547 -5.70 -2.67 -9.24
C ILE A 547 -6.68 -3.04 -10.34
N LEU A 548 -7.72 -2.23 -10.51
CA LEU A 548 -8.76 -2.41 -11.52
C LEU A 548 -8.46 -1.57 -12.76
N ILE A 549 -8.88 -2.06 -13.93
CA ILE A 549 -8.74 -1.33 -15.19
C ILE A 549 -10.09 -1.21 -15.87
N ASP A 550 -10.42 0.01 -16.29
CA ASP A 550 -11.61 0.26 -17.08
C ASP A 550 -11.42 -0.28 -18.51
N CYS A 551 -12.29 -1.20 -18.93
CA CYS A 551 -12.25 -1.78 -20.28
C CYS A 551 -12.71 -0.78 -21.36
N THR A 552 -13.37 0.32 -21.01
CA THR A 552 -13.85 1.32 -21.97
C THR A 552 -12.83 2.43 -22.22
N THR A 553 -12.10 2.86 -21.18
CA THR A 553 -11.17 3.99 -21.26
C THR A 553 -9.71 3.62 -21.03
N GLY A 554 -9.42 2.43 -20.49
CA GLY A 554 -8.06 2.01 -20.09
C GLY A 554 -7.55 2.65 -18.80
N GLU A 555 -8.37 3.41 -18.07
CA GLU A 555 -7.95 4.05 -16.81
C GLU A 555 -7.74 3.03 -15.67
N CYS A 556 -6.70 3.25 -14.87
CA CYS A 556 -6.40 2.48 -13.65
C CYS A 556 -7.14 3.03 -12.43
N VAL A 557 -7.71 2.14 -11.61
CA VAL A 557 -8.43 2.46 -10.38
C VAL A 557 -7.93 1.56 -9.26
N HIS A 558 -7.48 2.16 -8.15
CA HIS A 558 -7.12 1.41 -6.95
C HIS A 558 -8.35 1.24 -6.06
N VAL A 559 -8.52 0.06 -5.47
CA VAL A 559 -9.58 -0.26 -4.51
C VAL A 559 -8.98 -0.88 -3.25
N ASP A 560 -9.77 -0.89 -2.17
CA ASP A 560 -9.39 -1.40 -0.85
C ASP A 560 -8.26 -0.57 -0.20
N PHE A 561 -8.62 0.44 0.61
CA PHE A 561 -7.66 1.36 1.24
C PHE A 561 -7.40 1.07 2.71
N ASP A 562 -7.40 -0.21 3.11
CA ASP A 562 -7.20 -0.57 4.52
C ASP A 562 -5.76 -0.34 5.02
N CYS A 563 -4.79 -0.51 4.12
CA CYS A 563 -3.35 -0.41 4.37
C CYS A 563 -2.80 0.97 3.99
N LEU A 564 -3.13 2.00 4.79
CA LEU A 564 -2.63 3.37 4.63
C LEU A 564 -1.54 3.71 5.65
N PHE A 565 -0.73 4.73 5.35
CA PHE A 565 0.32 5.27 6.22
C PHE A 565 1.37 4.22 6.61
N ASP A 566 1.90 3.53 5.60
CA ASP A 566 2.99 2.55 5.69
C ASP A 566 2.69 1.35 6.60
N LYS A 567 1.41 1.02 6.77
CA LYS A 567 0.99 -0.23 7.43
C LYS A 567 1.52 -1.48 6.70
N GLY A 568 1.86 -1.37 5.42
CA GLY A 568 2.46 -2.47 4.63
C GLY A 568 3.79 -2.95 5.21
N LEU A 569 4.56 -2.06 5.83
CA LEU A 569 5.80 -2.40 6.52
C LEU A 569 5.60 -3.17 7.84
N LYS A 570 4.37 -3.20 8.37
CA LYS A 570 4.00 -3.90 9.61
C LYS A 570 3.39 -5.27 9.34
N LEU A 571 3.24 -5.66 8.09
CA LEU A 571 2.77 -6.99 7.71
C LEU A 571 3.82 -8.04 8.09
N ALA A 572 3.40 -9.30 8.20
CA ALA A 572 4.29 -10.41 8.53
C ALA A 572 5.46 -10.53 7.53
N LYS A 573 5.21 -10.12 6.28
CA LYS A 573 6.25 -9.80 5.30
C LYS A 573 6.14 -8.32 4.96
N PRO A 574 7.16 -7.50 5.28
CA PRO A 574 7.10 -6.07 5.02
C PRO A 574 7.10 -5.80 3.51
N GLU A 575 6.20 -4.93 3.06
CA GLU A 575 6.21 -4.42 1.69
C GLU A 575 7.19 -3.25 1.60
N ILE A 576 8.39 -3.51 1.10
CA ILE A 576 9.48 -2.52 0.99
C ILE A 576 9.31 -1.65 -0.28
N VAL A 577 8.68 -2.20 -1.31
CA VAL A 577 8.46 -1.52 -2.59
C VAL A 577 7.48 -0.34 -2.42
N PRO A 578 7.82 0.89 -2.88
CA PRO A 578 7.00 2.09 -2.63
C PRO A 578 5.65 2.09 -3.34
N PHE A 579 5.58 1.47 -4.52
CA PHE A 579 4.35 1.19 -5.26
C PHE A 579 4.61 0.07 -6.26
N ARG A 580 3.55 -0.64 -6.64
CA ARG A 580 3.70 -1.81 -7.50
C ARG A 580 4.01 -1.43 -8.96
N LEU A 581 5.24 -1.70 -9.39
CA LEU A 581 5.71 -1.53 -10.76
C LEU A 581 6.35 -2.82 -11.27
N THR A 582 5.52 -3.82 -11.56
CA THR A 582 6.00 -5.12 -12.06
C THR A 582 6.35 -5.07 -13.55
N PRO A 583 7.15 -6.01 -14.07
CA PRO A 583 7.44 -6.11 -15.51
C PRO A 583 6.19 -6.13 -16.40
N ASN A 584 5.09 -6.74 -15.93
CA ASN A 584 3.80 -6.71 -16.64
C ASN A 584 3.20 -5.31 -16.75
N ILE A 585 3.31 -4.49 -15.69
CA ILE A 585 2.80 -3.11 -15.71
C ILE A 585 3.68 -2.25 -16.62
N ILE A 586 5.01 -2.44 -16.57
CA ILE A 586 5.96 -1.72 -17.43
C ILE A 586 5.68 -2.01 -18.91
N ASP A 587 5.41 -3.26 -19.26
CA ASP A 587 5.06 -3.68 -20.62
C ASP A 587 3.77 -3.02 -21.14
N ALA A 588 2.78 -2.78 -20.28
CA ALA A 588 1.58 -2.05 -20.67
C ALA A 588 1.82 -0.58 -21.03
N PHE A 589 2.91 0.03 -20.56
CA PHE A 589 3.28 1.38 -20.98
C PHE A 589 3.79 1.42 -22.43
N GLY A 590 4.08 0.26 -23.00
CA GLY A 590 4.60 0.09 -24.35
C GLY A 590 6.13 0.16 -24.40
N ILE A 591 6.65 0.42 -25.59
CA ILE A 591 8.08 0.29 -25.91
C ILE A 591 8.96 1.23 -25.06
N THR A 592 8.45 2.41 -24.70
CA THR A 592 9.20 3.37 -23.86
C THR A 592 9.24 2.97 -22.39
N GLY A 593 8.46 1.96 -21.97
CA GLY A 593 8.32 1.56 -20.58
C GLY A 593 7.98 2.74 -19.67
N TYR A 594 8.67 2.82 -18.52
CA TYR A 594 8.49 3.91 -17.57
C TYR A 594 9.20 5.23 -17.97
N GLU A 595 10.18 5.19 -18.90
CA GLU A 595 10.96 6.35 -19.38
C GLU A 595 10.21 7.30 -20.33
N GLY A 596 8.92 7.06 -20.54
CA GLY A 596 8.07 7.89 -21.40
C GLY A 596 7.07 8.73 -20.62
N VAL A 597 5.79 8.46 -20.91
CA VAL A 597 4.65 9.19 -20.34
C VAL A 597 4.61 9.04 -18.81
N PHE A 598 4.99 7.87 -18.29
CA PHE A 598 4.96 7.60 -16.86
C PHE A 598 5.89 8.56 -16.09
N ARG A 599 7.20 8.60 -16.39
CA ARG A 599 8.16 9.52 -15.75
C ARG A 599 7.69 10.97 -15.82
N ARG A 600 7.29 11.46 -17.01
CA ARG A 600 6.89 12.87 -17.17
C ARG A 600 5.63 13.23 -16.39
N VAL A 601 4.65 12.32 -16.31
CA VAL A 601 3.43 12.54 -15.53
C VAL A 601 3.72 12.46 -14.03
N SER A 602 4.61 11.58 -13.60
CA SER A 602 5.08 11.49 -12.21
C SER A 602 5.76 12.79 -11.76
N GLU A 603 6.64 13.36 -12.58
CA GLU A 603 7.28 14.67 -12.31
C GLU A 603 6.24 15.79 -12.15
N VAL A 604 5.30 15.92 -13.08
CA VAL A 604 4.24 16.94 -13.03
C VAL A 604 3.37 16.76 -11.79
N THR A 605 3.06 15.50 -11.44
CA THR A 605 2.24 15.18 -10.27
C THR A 605 2.96 15.56 -8.98
N ILE A 606 4.22 15.14 -8.80
CA ILE A 606 5.00 15.49 -7.61
C ILE A 606 5.17 16.99 -7.50
N HIS A 607 5.54 17.69 -8.59
CA HIS A 607 5.67 19.14 -8.59
C HIS A 607 4.40 19.83 -8.07
N LEU A 608 3.24 19.43 -8.59
CA LEU A 608 1.94 19.96 -8.18
C LEU A 608 1.60 19.65 -6.72
N LEU A 609 1.96 18.45 -6.23
CA LEU A 609 1.79 18.08 -4.82
C LEU A 609 2.70 18.92 -3.90
N ARG A 610 3.94 19.22 -4.32
CA ARG A 610 4.85 20.08 -3.54
C ARG A 610 4.35 21.53 -3.46
N GLU A 611 3.90 22.08 -4.59
CA GLU A 611 3.34 23.45 -4.66
C GLU A 611 2.13 23.65 -3.74
N ASN A 612 1.30 22.62 -3.57
CA ASN A 612 0.07 22.68 -2.78
C ASN A 612 0.19 21.90 -1.44
N SER A 613 1.41 21.75 -0.93
CA SER A 613 1.72 20.93 0.25
C SER A 613 0.93 21.33 1.50
N GLU A 614 0.74 22.63 1.76
CA GLU A 614 -0.04 23.09 2.92
C GLU A 614 -1.52 22.68 2.87
N THR A 615 -2.13 22.76 1.68
CA THR A 615 -3.54 22.37 1.49
C THR A 615 -3.69 20.86 1.66
N LEU A 616 -2.78 20.08 1.08
CA LEU A 616 -2.77 18.62 1.20
C LEU A 616 -2.55 18.18 2.65
N ARG A 617 -1.60 18.81 3.33
CA ARG A 617 -1.31 18.57 4.74
C ARG A 617 -2.52 18.84 5.62
N SER A 618 -3.22 19.96 5.44
CA SER A 618 -4.40 20.29 6.24
C SER A 618 -5.52 19.25 6.11
N VAL A 619 -5.74 18.73 4.90
CA VAL A 619 -6.74 17.68 4.68
C VAL A 619 -6.30 16.35 5.30
N LEU A 620 -5.03 15.96 5.13
CA LEU A 620 -4.50 14.72 5.73
C LEU A 620 -4.44 14.79 7.25
N GLU A 621 -4.16 15.96 7.82
CA GLU A 621 -4.23 16.22 9.26
C GLU A 621 -5.65 15.98 9.77
N SER A 622 -6.66 16.55 9.10
CA SER A 622 -8.06 16.29 9.46
C SER A 622 -8.45 14.82 9.37
N PHE A 623 -7.84 14.06 8.44
CA PHE A 623 -8.08 12.64 8.23
C PHE A 623 -7.45 11.79 9.35
N ILE A 624 -6.20 12.06 9.72
CA ILE A 624 -5.52 11.30 10.78
C ILE A 624 -6.13 11.59 12.15
N HIS A 625 -6.58 12.84 12.37
CA HIS A 625 -7.28 13.24 13.58
C HIS A 625 -8.77 12.87 13.59
N ASP A 626 -9.28 12.10 12.62
CA ASP A 626 -10.65 11.62 12.63
C ASP A 626 -10.85 10.58 13.77
N PRO A 627 -11.62 10.89 14.83
CA PRO A 627 -11.84 9.97 15.96
C PRO A 627 -12.68 8.74 15.59
N LEU A 628 -13.30 8.72 14.40
CA LEU A 628 -14.08 7.60 13.91
C LEU A 628 -13.23 6.54 13.22
N VAL A 629 -12.01 6.89 12.79
CA VAL A 629 -11.16 6.00 11.99
C VAL A 629 -10.19 5.28 12.92
N GLU A 630 -10.32 3.96 13.02
CA GLU A 630 -9.41 3.14 13.83
C GLU A 630 -8.07 2.92 13.08
N TRP A 631 -7.02 3.65 13.49
CA TRP A 631 -5.68 3.54 12.90
C TRP A 631 -4.82 2.42 13.52
N GLY A 632 -5.26 1.77 14.61
CA GLY A 632 -4.56 0.69 15.31
C GLY A 632 -5.47 -0.47 15.74
N ARG A 633 -4.89 -1.64 16.07
CA ARG A 633 -5.63 -2.86 16.45
C ARG A 633 -6.40 -2.68 17.77
N ARG A 634 -7.64 -3.19 17.83
CA ARG A 634 -8.40 -3.41 19.06
C ARG A 634 -7.70 -4.45 19.96
N GLY A 635 -6.88 -3.97 20.89
CA GLY A 635 -6.50 -4.73 22.08
C GLY A 635 -7.33 -4.25 23.27
N LYS A 636 -8.07 -5.15 23.93
CA LYS A 636 -8.82 -4.88 25.17
C LYS A 636 -7.86 -4.56 26.34
N ALA A 637 -7.17 -3.42 26.35
CA ALA A 637 -6.43 -2.90 27.51
C ALA A 637 -5.80 -1.51 27.27
N ILE A 638 -6.48 -0.53 26.65
CA ILE A 638 -5.92 0.84 26.57
C ILE A 638 -7.02 1.90 26.74
N GLN A 639 -7.56 2.01 27.95
CA GLN A 639 -8.29 3.23 28.38
C GLN A 639 -7.38 4.18 29.20
N SER A 640 -6.07 3.92 29.28
CA SER A 640 -5.14 4.67 30.15
C SER A 640 -3.99 5.40 29.45
N SER A 641 -3.92 5.48 28.10
CA SER A 641 -2.79 6.18 27.44
C SER A 641 -3.15 6.98 26.18
N SER A 642 -4.00 8.01 26.33
CA SER A 642 -4.29 9.03 25.31
C SER A 642 -3.04 9.76 24.78
N GLY A 643 -1.93 9.75 25.51
CA GLY A 643 -0.65 10.35 25.11
C GLY A 643 0.15 9.57 24.04
N SER A 644 -0.08 8.27 23.85
CA SER A 644 0.69 7.45 22.89
C SER A 644 0.22 7.59 21.44
N THR A 645 -1.10 7.74 21.24
CA THR A 645 -1.72 7.92 19.92
C THR A 645 -1.33 9.26 19.30
N LYS A 646 -1.33 10.36 20.08
CA LYS A 646 -0.95 11.70 19.59
C LYS A 646 0.51 11.75 19.10
N LYS A 647 1.43 10.99 19.72
CA LYS A 647 2.83 10.87 19.27
C LYS A 647 2.94 10.13 17.93
N LYS A 648 2.18 9.04 17.72
CA LYS A 648 2.16 8.29 16.45
C LYS A 648 1.55 9.11 15.31
N THR A 649 0.47 9.85 15.57
CA THR A 649 -0.16 10.75 14.60
C THR A 649 0.79 11.84 14.10
N ARG A 650 1.53 12.48 15.02
CA ARG A 650 2.53 13.50 14.66
C ARG A 650 3.65 12.92 13.81
N LEU A 651 4.09 11.69 14.09
CA LEU A 651 5.11 11.01 13.31
C LEU A 651 4.67 10.73 11.87
N VAL A 652 3.43 10.28 11.66
CA VAL A 652 2.87 10.06 10.31
C VAL A 652 2.81 11.38 9.53
N LEU A 653 2.38 12.46 10.19
CA LEU A 653 2.32 13.79 9.56
C LEU A 653 3.71 14.33 9.20
N THR A 654 4.73 14.11 10.03
CA THR A 654 6.10 14.48 9.69
C THR A 654 6.63 13.67 8.51
N THR A 655 6.35 12.35 8.46
CA THR A 655 6.73 11.50 7.32
C THR A 655 6.12 12.00 6.01
N ILE A 656 4.84 12.40 6.02
CA ILE A 656 4.17 12.95 4.84
C ILE A 656 4.78 14.30 4.44
N ASP A 657 5.05 15.19 5.40
CA ASP A 657 5.68 16.49 5.15
C ASP A 657 7.08 16.33 4.54
N ASP A 658 7.85 15.38 5.05
CA ASP A 658 9.19 15.04 4.54
C ASP A 658 9.12 14.48 3.12
N ARG A 659 8.16 13.59 2.82
CA ARG A 659 7.91 13.09 1.44
C ARG A 659 7.51 14.21 0.48
N LEU A 660 6.70 15.17 0.93
CA LEU A 660 6.30 16.34 0.15
C LEU A 660 7.45 17.33 -0.06
N ARG A 661 8.40 17.42 0.87
CA ARG A 661 9.63 18.22 0.71
C ARG A 661 10.66 17.54 -0.20
N GLY A 662 10.50 16.24 -0.46
CA GLY A 662 11.43 15.46 -1.28
C GLY A 662 12.51 14.74 -0.49
N ILE A 663 12.32 14.58 0.83
CA ILE A 663 13.18 13.77 1.68
C ILE A 663 12.67 12.32 1.57
N TYR A 664 13.53 11.45 1.06
CA TYR A 664 13.14 10.13 0.58
C TYR A 664 13.40 9.01 1.60
N ASN A 665 14.56 9.03 2.26
CA ASN A 665 15.00 8.00 3.21
C ASN A 665 14.59 8.35 4.64
N LEU A 666 13.39 7.92 5.03
CA LEU A 666 12.82 8.13 6.37
C LEU A 666 13.20 7.00 7.35
N GLY A 667 14.44 6.53 7.31
CA GLY A 667 14.93 5.46 8.19
C GLY A 667 14.63 5.74 9.67
N ASP A 668 14.92 6.95 10.16
CA ASP A 668 14.66 7.33 11.56
C ASP A 668 13.20 7.66 11.88
N ALA A 669 12.39 8.09 10.91
CA ALA A 669 10.95 8.33 11.14
C ALA A 669 10.12 7.04 11.06
N ILE A 670 10.61 6.01 10.35
CA ILE A 670 9.96 4.71 10.17
C ILE A 670 10.47 3.66 11.17
N ARG A 671 11.70 3.78 11.69
CA ARG A 671 12.28 2.93 12.77
C ARG A 671 11.37 2.73 14.01
N PRO A 672 10.59 3.72 14.47
CA PRO A 672 9.63 3.55 15.56
C PRO A 672 8.35 2.80 15.16
N LEU A 673 8.04 2.75 13.86
CA LEU A 673 6.83 2.13 13.30
C LEU A 673 7.06 0.67 12.86
N VAL A 674 8.32 0.27 12.68
CA VAL A 674 8.75 -1.06 12.22
C VAL A 674 9.22 -1.92 13.42
N SER A 675 8.96 -3.23 13.36
CA SER A 675 9.40 -4.17 14.40
C SER A 675 10.93 -4.15 14.54
N SER A 676 11.44 -4.35 15.76
CA SER A 676 12.88 -4.32 16.07
C SER A 676 13.71 -5.27 15.20
N SER A 677 13.11 -6.35 14.71
CA SER A 677 13.70 -7.35 13.82
C SER A 677 13.88 -6.91 12.36
N HIS A 678 13.18 -5.87 11.89
CA HIS A 678 13.21 -5.41 10.49
C HIS A 678 13.90 -4.04 10.32
N ARG A 679 14.56 -3.53 11.37
CA ARG A 679 15.21 -2.21 11.35
C ARG A 679 16.51 -2.16 10.52
N SER A 680 17.16 -3.30 10.31
CA SER A 680 18.39 -3.45 9.53
C SER A 680 18.16 -3.40 8.01
N ILE A 681 16.91 -3.55 7.56
CA ILE A 681 16.52 -3.59 6.14
C ILE A 681 16.27 -2.18 5.58
N LEU A 682 16.17 -1.17 6.46
CA LEU A 682 15.88 0.21 6.06
C LEU A 682 17.17 0.91 5.55
N PRO A 683 17.13 1.62 4.41
CA PRO A 683 18.27 2.36 3.89
C PRO A 683 18.70 3.51 4.82
N GLU A 684 19.98 3.88 4.77
CA GLU A 684 20.55 5.00 5.55
C GLU A 684 19.89 6.34 5.20
N ASN A 685 19.76 7.21 6.21
CA ASN A 685 19.10 8.51 6.04
C ASN A 685 19.89 9.43 5.10
N GLU A 686 19.33 9.70 3.93
CA GLU A 686 19.65 10.89 3.16
C GLU A 686 18.74 12.03 3.63
N THR A 687 19.32 13.00 4.34
CA THR A 687 18.60 14.16 4.88
C THR A 687 18.42 15.29 3.86
N LEU A 688 19.05 15.17 2.68
CA LEU A 688 19.00 16.20 1.65
C LEU A 688 17.70 16.07 0.82
N PRO A 689 16.94 17.16 0.64
CA PRO A 689 15.75 17.14 -0.20
C PRO A 689 16.16 16.96 -1.67
N LEU A 690 15.63 15.92 -2.31
CA LEU A 690 15.85 15.66 -3.72
C LEU A 690 15.03 16.63 -4.59
N SER A 691 15.56 16.93 -5.78
CA SER A 691 14.77 17.59 -6.83
C SER A 691 13.55 16.73 -7.19
N VAL A 692 12.54 17.33 -7.81
CA VAL A 692 11.34 16.59 -8.25
C VAL A 692 11.72 15.42 -9.16
N GLN A 693 12.67 15.64 -10.07
CA GLN A 693 13.15 14.63 -11.01
C GLN A 693 13.96 13.54 -10.28
N GLY A 694 14.83 13.92 -9.34
CA GLY A 694 15.62 12.98 -8.55
C GLY A 694 14.75 12.09 -7.65
N GLN A 695 13.69 12.65 -7.05
CA GLN A 695 12.76 11.86 -6.23
C GLN A 695 12.02 10.82 -7.08
N VAL A 696 11.54 11.20 -8.28
CA VAL A 696 10.84 10.28 -9.19
C VAL A 696 11.77 9.18 -9.69
N ASP A 697 13.03 9.52 -10.01
CA ASP A 697 14.03 8.56 -10.47
C ASP A 697 14.31 7.48 -9.42
N LYS A 698 14.57 7.91 -8.18
CA LYS A 698 14.82 7.01 -7.04
C LYS A 698 13.63 6.10 -6.74
N LEU A 699 12.42 6.66 -6.76
CA LEU A 699 11.16 5.92 -6.59
C LEU A 699 10.98 4.81 -7.61
N ILE A 700 11.24 5.11 -8.88
CA ILE A 700 11.13 4.14 -9.96
C ILE A 700 12.17 3.04 -9.78
N HIS A 701 13.42 3.42 -9.50
CA HIS A 701 14.52 2.46 -9.33
C HIS A 701 14.19 1.42 -8.23
N GLU A 702 13.73 1.88 -7.07
CA GLU A 702 13.35 0.98 -5.97
C GLU A 702 12.12 0.12 -6.27
N ALA A 703 11.15 0.66 -7.02
CA ALA A 703 9.98 -0.09 -7.43
C ALA A 703 10.29 -1.17 -8.48
N THR A 704 11.36 -0.99 -9.25
CA THR A 704 11.84 -1.95 -10.26
C THR A 704 12.95 -2.87 -9.77
N SER A 705 13.50 -2.65 -8.57
CA SER A 705 14.60 -3.45 -8.05
C SER A 705 14.20 -4.92 -7.88
N HIS A 706 14.97 -5.81 -8.50
CA HIS A 706 14.71 -7.25 -8.48
C HIS A 706 14.85 -7.82 -7.08
N GLU A 707 15.76 -7.29 -6.25
CA GLU A 707 15.96 -7.70 -4.86
C GLU A 707 14.72 -7.41 -4.00
N ASN A 708 14.18 -6.19 -4.10
CA ASN A 708 12.96 -5.78 -3.40
C ASN A 708 11.72 -6.55 -3.87
N LEU A 709 11.69 -6.96 -5.14
CA LEU A 709 10.61 -7.75 -5.72
C LEU A 709 10.71 -9.25 -5.36
N ALA A 710 11.93 -9.79 -5.19
CA ALA A 710 12.18 -11.21 -4.91
C ALA A 710 11.85 -11.61 -3.48
N GLN A 711 11.96 -10.69 -2.52
CA GLN A 711 11.62 -10.91 -1.09
C GLN A 711 10.12 -11.24 -0.84
N ILE A 712 9.32 -11.35 -1.91
CA ILE A 712 7.87 -11.56 -1.89
C ILE A 712 7.46 -13.06 -2.03
N LEU A 713 8.34 -14.05 -2.37
CA LEU A 713 7.94 -15.49 -2.56
C LEU A 713 9.05 -16.59 -2.39
N MET A 714 8.76 -17.78 -1.78
CA MET A 714 9.20 -19.19 -2.15
C MET A 714 9.22 -20.27 -1.03
N GLU A 715 8.67 -21.52 -1.24
CA GLU A 715 8.32 -22.64 -0.28
C GLU A 715 8.95 -24.04 -0.66
N VAL A 716 9.43 -24.87 0.29
CA VAL A 716 10.06 -26.22 0.13
C VAL A 716 9.45 -27.24 1.15
N ILE A 717 9.36 -28.55 0.88
CA ILE A 717 8.77 -29.63 1.74
C ILE A 717 9.81 -30.72 2.04
N ALA A 718 9.81 -31.28 3.26
CA ALA A 718 10.57 -32.48 3.60
C ALA A 718 9.63 -33.58 4.15
N VAL A 719 10.06 -34.84 4.08
CA VAL A 719 9.35 -36.00 4.65
C VAL A 719 10.40 -36.85 5.36
N GLY A 720 10.14 -37.33 6.58
CA GLY A 720 11.10 -38.17 7.30
C GLY A 720 10.96 -38.10 8.81
N THR A 721 11.25 -39.24 9.47
CA THR A 721 11.16 -39.45 10.91
C THR A 721 12.22 -38.67 11.68
N GLY A 722 11.81 -37.63 12.40
CA GLY A 722 12.70 -37.00 13.38
C GLY A 722 12.81 -37.94 14.58
N ALA A 723 13.93 -38.66 14.69
CA ALA A 723 14.30 -39.33 15.93
C ALA A 723 15.24 -38.38 16.69
N ILE A 724 14.89 -38.04 17.93
CA ILE A 724 15.77 -37.23 18.78
C ILE A 724 16.92 -38.10 19.29
N ASP A 725 18.11 -37.54 19.32
CA ASP A 725 19.25 -38.05 20.07
C ASP A 725 19.56 -37.18 21.32
N VAL A 726 19.16 -37.62 22.52
CA VAL A 726 19.31 -36.92 23.81
C VAL A 726 20.67 -37.18 24.42
N VAL A 727 21.63 -36.27 24.25
CA VAL A 727 22.97 -36.39 24.83
C VAL A 727 22.98 -36.01 26.32
N HIS A 728 23.25 -36.94 27.22
CA HIS A 728 23.46 -36.65 28.65
C HIS A 728 24.96 -36.53 28.98
N GLU A 729 25.47 -35.28 29.04
CA GLU A 729 26.23 -34.74 30.20
C GLU A 729 26.63 -33.22 30.13
N VAL A 730 25.83 -32.27 29.61
CA VAL A 730 25.95 -30.81 29.92
C VAL A 730 24.56 -30.15 29.82
N ALA A 731 24.29 -29.14 30.67
CA ALA A 731 23.00 -28.52 31.01
C ALA A 731 22.19 -27.80 29.90
N THR A 732 22.46 -28.02 28.61
CA THR A 732 21.68 -27.47 27.48
C THR A 732 21.74 -28.38 26.26
N TYR A 733 20.57 -28.54 25.63
CA TYR A 733 20.24 -29.43 24.51
C TYR A 733 20.96 -29.06 23.19
N PRO A 734 21.60 -30.00 22.46
CA PRO A 734 21.98 -29.80 21.06
C PRO A 734 20.83 -30.15 20.12
N LYS A 735 20.61 -29.29 19.13
CA LYS A 735 19.47 -29.29 18.20
C LYS A 735 19.83 -30.08 16.95
N GLU A 736 19.43 -31.34 16.79
CA GLU A 736 19.96 -32.19 15.71
C GLU A 736 18.86 -32.74 14.77
N ASP A 737 18.75 -32.19 13.54
CA ASP A 737 17.97 -32.75 12.40
C ASP A 737 18.41 -32.06 11.08
N ALA A 738 18.53 -32.81 9.98
CA ALA A 738 18.81 -32.30 8.63
C ALA A 738 17.79 -31.22 8.17
N LYS A 739 16.54 -31.32 8.63
CA LYS A 739 15.46 -30.35 8.34
C LYS A 739 15.76 -28.96 8.91
N VAL A 740 16.41 -28.89 10.07
CA VAL A 740 16.76 -27.63 10.73
C VAL A 740 17.81 -26.88 9.91
N VAL A 741 18.80 -27.59 9.35
CA VAL A 741 19.86 -27.00 8.51
C VAL A 741 19.28 -26.45 7.22
N CYS A 742 18.42 -27.24 6.56
CA CYS A 742 17.76 -26.82 5.33
C CYS A 742 16.92 -25.55 5.54
N SER A 743 16.21 -25.48 6.69
CA SER A 743 15.43 -24.30 7.06
C SER A 743 16.27 -23.07 7.35
N GLN A 744 17.40 -23.23 8.06
CA GLN A 744 18.34 -22.13 8.32
C GLN A 744 18.98 -21.56 7.04
N LEU A 745 19.06 -22.34 5.96
CA LEU A 745 19.56 -21.91 4.66
C LEU A 745 18.45 -21.36 3.73
N GLY A 746 17.23 -21.15 4.24
CA GLY A 746 16.14 -20.51 3.53
C GLY A 746 15.13 -21.45 2.87
N GLY A 747 15.29 -22.78 3.00
CA GLY A 747 14.29 -23.73 2.51
C GLY A 747 13.10 -23.79 3.45
N ARG A 748 11.85 -23.57 2.97
CA ARG A 748 10.70 -23.95 3.83
C ARG A 748 10.76 -25.47 4.05
N CYS A 749 10.35 -25.97 5.20
CA CYS A 749 10.41 -27.40 5.47
C CYS A 749 9.11 -27.81 6.13
N TRP A 750 8.57 -28.96 5.73
CA TRP A 750 7.50 -29.60 6.46
C TRP A 750 8.02 -30.88 7.08
N TRP A 751 7.43 -31.27 8.21
CA TRP A 751 7.75 -32.52 8.86
C TRP A 751 6.60 -33.51 8.66
N LEU A 752 6.88 -34.59 7.93
CA LEU A 752 5.94 -35.69 7.71
C LEU A 752 6.52 -36.97 8.32
N SER A 753 6.05 -37.27 9.53
CA SER A 753 6.44 -38.40 10.39
C SER A 753 5.30 -38.76 11.34
N THR A 754 5.43 -39.86 12.08
CA THR A 754 4.63 -40.13 13.28
C THR A 754 5.13 -39.31 14.48
N SER A 755 4.19 -38.85 15.31
CA SER A 755 4.43 -38.07 16.55
C SER A 755 3.30 -38.35 17.56
N THR A 756 3.51 -38.12 18.86
CA THR A 756 2.45 -38.17 19.88
C THR A 756 1.74 -36.83 20.02
N ASP A 757 0.60 -36.82 20.71
CA ASP A 757 -0.19 -35.60 20.97
C ASP A 757 0.62 -34.59 21.81
N PRO A 758 0.98 -33.41 21.26
CA PRO A 758 1.75 -32.38 21.98
C PRO A 758 1.03 -31.83 23.22
N ALA A 759 -0.27 -32.04 23.34
CA ALA A 759 -1.02 -31.65 24.53
C ALA A 759 -0.89 -32.65 25.69
N LYS A 760 -0.39 -33.86 25.43
CA LYS A 760 -0.30 -34.98 26.39
C LYS A 760 1.12 -35.44 26.65
N ASP A 761 2.00 -35.31 25.67
CA ASP A 761 3.40 -35.71 25.76
C ASP A 761 4.30 -34.47 25.74
N ASN A 762 5.03 -34.26 26.83
CA ASN A 762 5.93 -33.11 26.99
C ASN A 762 7.09 -33.16 25.98
N ASP A 763 7.55 -34.36 25.61
CA ASP A 763 8.65 -34.53 24.68
C ASP A 763 8.19 -34.17 23.26
N ALA A 764 6.96 -34.54 22.88
CA ALA A 764 6.36 -34.07 21.63
C ALA A 764 6.06 -32.57 21.64
N ALA A 765 5.59 -32.01 22.76
CA ALA A 765 5.38 -30.56 22.89
C ALA A 765 6.68 -29.78 22.64
N PHE A 766 7.79 -30.27 23.20
CA PHE A 766 9.12 -29.70 23.03
C PHE A 766 9.58 -29.77 21.56
N ILE A 767 9.41 -30.92 20.89
CA ILE A 767 9.84 -31.10 19.49
C ILE A 767 9.06 -30.20 18.54
N HIS A 768 7.72 -30.16 18.69
CA HIS A 768 6.89 -29.32 17.84
C HIS A 768 7.25 -27.84 18.04
N ALA A 769 7.55 -27.43 19.28
CA ALA A 769 8.02 -26.07 19.56
C ALA A 769 9.40 -25.80 18.93
N ASP A 770 10.39 -26.67 19.11
CA ASP A 770 11.75 -26.45 18.60
C ASP A 770 11.82 -26.49 17.06
N MET A 771 11.08 -27.40 16.42
CA MET A 771 10.94 -27.42 14.95
C MET A 771 10.25 -26.14 14.43
N THR A 772 9.21 -25.68 15.11
CA THR A 772 8.53 -24.42 14.77
C THR A 772 9.44 -23.21 14.95
N ASP A 773 10.27 -23.19 15.99
CA ASP A 773 11.25 -22.13 16.26
C ASP A 773 12.29 -22.00 15.14
N PHE A 774 12.56 -23.10 14.42
CA PHE A 774 13.41 -23.12 13.22
C PHE A 774 12.64 -22.99 11.91
N GLY A 775 11.34 -22.72 11.93
CA GLY A 775 10.54 -22.52 10.71
C GLY A 775 10.16 -23.80 9.98
N VAL A 776 10.23 -24.96 10.64
CA VAL A 776 9.74 -26.24 10.12
C VAL A 776 8.26 -26.41 10.51
N ASP A 777 7.40 -26.67 9.53
CA ASP A 777 5.95 -26.83 9.73
C ASP A 777 5.60 -28.29 10.06
N CYS A 778 5.14 -28.52 11.30
CA CYS A 778 4.77 -29.83 11.82
C CYS A 778 3.31 -30.25 11.54
N SER A 779 2.53 -29.48 10.77
CA SER A 779 1.09 -29.72 10.54
C SER A 779 0.76 -31.01 9.78
N LEU A 780 1.76 -31.60 9.13
CA LEU A 780 1.66 -32.87 8.40
C LEU A 780 2.02 -34.09 9.25
N ALA A 781 2.48 -33.91 10.50
CA ALA A 781 2.78 -35.01 11.40
C ALA A 781 1.52 -35.85 11.71
N VAL A 782 1.66 -37.18 11.68
CA VAL A 782 0.60 -38.12 12.04
C VAL A 782 0.64 -38.32 13.55
N ILE A 783 -0.41 -37.86 14.22
CA ILE A 783 -0.53 -37.96 15.68
C ILE A 783 -1.08 -39.34 16.07
N GLU A 784 -0.26 -40.14 16.73
CA GLU A 784 -0.65 -41.43 17.33
C GLU A 784 -1.12 -41.24 18.78
N THR A 785 -2.14 -42.00 19.18
CA THR A 785 -2.78 -41.88 20.50
C THR A 785 -2.13 -42.73 21.59
N GLU A 786 -1.29 -43.69 21.21
CA GLU A 786 -0.63 -44.63 22.11
C GLU A 786 0.90 -44.62 21.86
N GLY A 787 1.67 -44.74 22.95
CA GLY A 787 3.13 -44.68 22.92
C GLY A 787 3.69 -43.36 23.46
N SER A 788 5.01 -43.27 23.52
CA SER A 788 5.78 -42.08 23.90
C SER A 788 6.63 -41.67 22.72
N MET A 789 6.83 -40.38 22.51
CA MET A 789 7.68 -39.89 21.43
C MET A 789 9.03 -40.64 21.41
N PRO A 790 9.53 -41.09 20.23
CA PRO A 790 10.81 -41.80 20.17
C PRO A 790 11.96 -40.86 20.53
N VAL A 791 12.61 -41.18 21.63
CA VAL A 791 13.75 -40.44 22.18
C VAL A 791 14.91 -41.43 22.28
N SER A 792 15.98 -41.19 21.54
CA SER A 792 17.27 -41.84 21.79
C SER A 792 17.98 -41.09 22.91
N TYR A 793 18.78 -41.77 23.72
CA TYR A 793 19.65 -41.16 24.73
C TYR A 793 21.11 -41.46 24.37
N ILE A 794 21.90 -40.44 24.05
CA ILE A 794 23.34 -40.55 23.86
C ILE A 794 24.06 -40.32 25.19
N LEU A 795 24.71 -41.35 25.71
CA LEU A 795 25.57 -41.26 26.88
C LEU A 795 27.00 -41.02 26.40
N SER A 796 27.59 -39.86 26.71
CA SER A 796 28.95 -39.51 26.30
C SER A 796 29.91 -39.50 27.50
N SER A 797 30.99 -40.27 27.43
CA SER A 797 32.02 -40.29 28.48
C SER A 797 33.01 -39.13 28.29
N ARG A 798 33.13 -38.24 29.29
CA ARG A 798 34.09 -37.12 29.28
C ARG A 798 35.55 -37.55 29.24
N ILE A 799 35.87 -38.73 29.77
CA ILE A 799 37.26 -39.19 29.95
C ILE A 799 37.76 -39.93 28.69
N THR A 800 36.88 -40.70 28.06
CA THR A 800 37.24 -41.56 26.92
C THR A 800 36.72 -41.04 25.59
N GLY A 801 35.81 -40.07 25.57
CA GLY A 801 35.12 -39.58 24.36
C GLY A 801 34.15 -40.60 23.75
N SER A 802 34.04 -41.81 24.32
CA SER A 802 33.18 -42.89 23.84
C SER A 802 31.71 -42.60 24.14
N ARG A 803 30.83 -42.92 23.19
CA ARG A 803 29.40 -42.62 23.25
C ARG A 803 28.54 -43.88 23.10
N THR A 804 27.47 -43.99 23.86
CA THR A 804 26.48 -45.08 23.80
C THR A 804 25.11 -44.51 23.51
N ILE A 805 24.48 -44.91 22.40
CA ILE A 805 23.15 -44.46 22.02
C ILE A 805 22.11 -45.49 22.45
N VAL A 806 21.15 -45.09 23.27
CA VAL A 806 20.05 -45.92 23.78
C VAL A 806 18.76 -45.46 23.13
N HIS A 807 18.28 -46.17 22.12
CA HIS A 807 17.02 -45.85 21.45
C HIS A 807 15.82 -46.35 22.26
N SER A 808 14.90 -45.46 22.65
CA SER A 808 13.57 -45.84 23.12
C SER A 808 12.56 -45.60 22.00
N ARG A 809 12.09 -46.67 21.35
CA ARG A 809 11.03 -46.60 20.33
C ARG A 809 9.81 -47.35 20.83
N THR A 810 8.73 -46.63 21.11
CA THR A 810 7.45 -47.20 21.54
C THR A 810 6.33 -46.98 20.51
N ILE A 811 6.60 -46.23 19.43
CA ILE A 811 5.64 -45.88 18.37
C ILE A 811 6.06 -46.55 17.06
N ALA A 812 5.07 -46.99 16.28
CA ALA A 812 5.28 -47.55 14.96
C ALA A 812 5.78 -46.49 13.96
N GLU A 813 6.64 -46.90 13.05
CA GLU A 813 7.07 -46.06 11.92
C GLU A 813 5.87 -45.72 11.02
N LEU A 814 5.98 -44.62 10.28
CA LEU A 814 4.92 -44.15 9.39
C LEU A 814 4.49 -45.26 8.42
N SER A 815 3.22 -45.66 8.46
CA SER A 815 2.69 -46.66 7.55
C SER A 815 2.49 -46.08 6.14
N CYS A 816 2.57 -46.92 5.10
CA CYS A 816 2.31 -46.51 3.73
C CYS A 816 0.90 -45.92 3.55
N GLU A 817 -0.09 -46.44 4.28
CA GLU A 817 -1.47 -45.95 4.23
C GLU A 817 -1.62 -44.57 4.88
N ALA A 818 -0.97 -44.34 6.03
CA ALA A 818 -0.94 -43.05 6.69
C ALA A 818 -0.19 -42.00 5.84
N PHE A 819 0.93 -42.40 5.23
CA PHE A 819 1.68 -41.58 4.28
C PHE A 819 0.83 -41.21 3.06
N ALA A 820 0.14 -42.16 2.43
CA ALA A 820 -0.73 -41.90 1.29
C ALA A 820 -1.82 -40.88 1.62
N LYS A 821 -2.45 -41.00 2.80
CA LYS A 821 -3.48 -40.07 3.26
C LYS A 821 -2.94 -38.66 3.50
N GLN A 822 -1.77 -38.53 4.12
CA GLN A 822 -1.14 -37.22 4.34
C GLN A 822 -0.58 -36.62 3.05
N LEU A 823 -0.09 -37.44 2.11
CA LEU A 823 0.31 -37.00 0.78
C LEU A 823 -0.89 -36.46 0.00
N GLU A 824 -2.06 -37.10 0.09
CA GLU A 824 -3.28 -36.57 -0.53
C GLU A 824 -3.74 -35.27 0.12
N ARG A 825 -3.71 -35.21 1.46
CA ARG A 825 -4.01 -33.98 2.21
C ARG A 825 -3.05 -32.87 1.84
N TYR A 826 -1.77 -33.19 1.70
CA TYR A 826 -0.76 -32.25 1.25
C TYR A 826 -1.08 -31.74 -0.16
N LEU A 827 -1.31 -32.63 -1.13
CA LEU A 827 -1.57 -32.27 -2.52
C LEU A 827 -2.91 -31.53 -2.75
N LYS A 828 -3.93 -31.76 -1.90
CA LYS A 828 -5.28 -31.19 -2.07
C LYS A 828 -5.57 -29.98 -1.18
N GLU A 829 -5.08 -29.98 0.05
CA GLU A 829 -5.53 -29.04 1.10
C GLU A 829 -4.42 -28.10 1.56
N VAL A 830 -3.19 -28.60 1.71
CA VAL A 830 -2.06 -27.82 2.26
C VAL A 830 -1.27 -27.13 1.16
N ARG A 831 -1.14 -27.77 -0.01
CA ARG A 831 -0.41 -27.23 -1.16
C ARG A 831 -1.20 -26.08 -1.79
N GLN A 832 -0.79 -24.86 -1.48
CA GLN A 832 -1.40 -23.64 -2.02
C GLN A 832 -1.04 -23.43 -3.51
N ASN A 833 0.13 -23.91 -3.95
CA ASN A 833 0.64 -23.76 -5.32
C ASN A 833 0.88 -25.12 -6.02
N MET A 834 -0.01 -25.48 -6.96
CA MET A 834 0.04 -26.75 -7.71
C MET A 834 1.21 -26.88 -8.71
N ASN A 835 1.91 -25.78 -9.01
CA ASN A 835 3.00 -25.74 -10.00
C ASN A 835 4.40 -25.59 -9.38
N ALA A 836 4.53 -25.39 -8.06
CA ALA A 836 5.85 -25.32 -7.43
C ALA A 836 6.53 -26.71 -7.43
N PRO A 837 7.84 -26.81 -7.75
CA PRO A 837 8.56 -28.07 -7.70
C PRO A 837 8.54 -28.59 -6.26
N VAL A 838 8.10 -29.85 -6.08
CA VAL A 838 8.04 -30.48 -4.76
C VAL A 838 9.26 -31.38 -4.62
N TRP A 839 9.95 -31.26 -3.49
CA TRP A 839 11.03 -32.15 -3.12
C TRP A 839 10.54 -33.12 -2.04
N PHE A 840 10.85 -34.40 -2.18
CA PHE A 840 10.65 -35.41 -1.12
C PHE A 840 12.01 -35.99 -0.77
N HIS A 841 12.45 -35.75 0.46
CA HIS A 841 13.58 -36.47 1.02
C HIS A 841 13.07 -37.70 1.76
N PHE A 842 13.83 -38.79 1.79
CA PHE A 842 13.50 -40.01 2.52
C PHE A 842 14.72 -40.55 3.27
N GLU A 843 14.56 -40.85 4.55
CA GLU A 843 15.53 -41.61 5.34
C GLU A 843 15.35 -43.11 5.06
N GLY A 844 16.33 -43.77 4.46
CA GLY A 844 16.30 -45.19 4.06
C GLY A 844 16.46 -46.20 5.19
N ARG A 845 15.94 -45.90 6.39
CA ARG A 845 16.05 -46.76 7.59
C ARG A 845 15.13 -48.00 7.52
N ASN A 846 14.00 -47.89 6.83
CA ASN A 846 13.06 -48.98 6.54
C ASN A 846 12.83 -49.08 5.03
N MET A 847 13.81 -49.68 4.34
CA MET A 847 13.92 -49.63 2.88
C MET A 847 12.68 -50.15 2.14
N GLU A 848 12.01 -51.19 2.65
CA GLU A 848 10.82 -51.74 1.97
C GLU A 848 9.61 -50.78 2.06
N THR A 849 9.38 -50.22 3.24
CA THR A 849 8.28 -49.26 3.46
C THR A 849 8.53 -47.96 2.69
N VAL A 850 9.77 -47.45 2.74
CA VAL A 850 10.19 -46.25 2.00
C VAL A 850 10.08 -46.47 0.49
N ARG A 851 10.44 -47.66 -0.02
CA ARG A 851 10.27 -48.02 -1.43
C ARG A 851 8.81 -47.91 -1.86
N GLN A 852 7.87 -48.42 -1.06
CA GLN A 852 6.44 -48.30 -1.36
C GLN A 852 5.95 -46.84 -1.34
N MET A 853 6.46 -46.03 -0.41
CA MET A 853 6.14 -44.59 -0.36
C MET A 853 6.69 -43.83 -1.58
N MET A 854 7.93 -44.11 -1.99
CA MET A 854 8.54 -43.51 -3.18
C MET A 854 7.79 -43.88 -4.46
N LEU A 855 7.38 -45.15 -4.60
CA LEU A 855 6.51 -45.58 -5.69
C LEU A 855 5.17 -44.83 -5.70
N HIS A 856 4.60 -44.59 -4.52
CA HIS A 856 3.37 -43.82 -4.38
C HIS A 856 3.56 -42.35 -4.77
N VAL A 857 4.70 -41.73 -4.42
CA VAL A 857 5.06 -40.37 -4.86
C VAL A 857 5.24 -40.33 -6.37
N ARG A 858 5.97 -41.29 -6.97
CA ARG A 858 6.15 -41.35 -8.43
C ARG A 858 4.83 -41.53 -9.18
N ALA A 859 3.89 -42.29 -8.63
CA ALA A 859 2.56 -42.49 -9.21
C ALA A 859 1.67 -41.24 -9.12
N ARG A 860 1.74 -40.48 -8.01
CA ARG A 860 0.80 -39.38 -7.72
C ARG A 860 1.36 -37.98 -8.01
N ALA A 861 2.67 -37.83 -7.95
CA ALA A 861 3.41 -36.59 -8.16
C ALA A 861 4.67 -36.86 -9.01
N PRO A 862 4.53 -37.21 -10.30
CA PRO A 862 5.66 -37.59 -11.16
C PRO A 862 6.66 -36.45 -11.39
N GLN A 863 6.25 -35.21 -11.16
CA GLN A 863 7.06 -33.99 -11.30
C GLN A 863 7.93 -33.71 -10.06
N ALA A 864 7.79 -34.47 -8.98
CA ALA A 864 8.50 -34.23 -7.73
C ALA A 864 9.94 -34.78 -7.78
N LYS A 865 10.90 -34.04 -7.24
CA LYS A 865 12.26 -34.52 -7.02
C LYS A 865 12.27 -35.42 -5.79
N ILE A 866 12.96 -36.55 -5.86
CA ILE A 866 13.11 -37.46 -4.74
C ILE A 866 14.59 -37.58 -4.38
N SER A 867 14.92 -37.42 -3.09
CA SER A 867 16.22 -37.80 -2.56
C SER A 867 16.08 -38.87 -1.50
N VAL A 868 17.06 -39.77 -1.42
CA VAL A 868 17.07 -40.83 -0.42
C VAL A 868 18.45 -40.94 0.22
N GLU A 869 18.46 -41.17 1.53
CA GLU A 869 19.66 -41.45 2.30
C GLU A 869 19.72 -42.94 2.66
N ILE A 870 20.87 -43.58 2.43
CA ILE A 870 21.11 -45.00 2.69
C ILE A 870 22.24 -45.12 3.72
N GLU A 871 21.89 -45.37 4.99
CA GLU A 871 22.86 -45.45 6.08
C GLU A 871 23.07 -46.84 6.68
N PHE A 872 22.02 -47.68 6.74
CA PHE A 872 22.00 -48.84 7.63
C PHE A 872 22.47 -50.15 6.98
N PRO A 873 23.55 -50.81 7.47
CA PRO A 873 24.09 -52.06 6.90
C PRO A 873 23.15 -53.28 6.98
N ARG A 874 22.02 -53.20 7.70
CA ARG A 874 21.15 -54.36 7.91
C ARG A 874 20.50 -54.89 6.62
N TYR A 875 20.40 -54.09 5.57
CA TYR A 875 19.67 -54.42 4.35
C TYR A 875 20.60 -54.72 3.17
N PRO A 876 20.34 -55.80 2.41
CA PRO A 876 21.21 -56.21 1.31
C PRO A 876 21.24 -55.16 0.21
N TRP A 877 22.37 -55.10 -0.52
CA TRP A 877 22.56 -54.19 -1.64
C TRP A 877 21.45 -54.29 -2.69
N SER A 878 20.89 -55.49 -2.91
CA SER A 878 19.78 -55.70 -3.85
C SER A 878 18.55 -54.83 -3.55
N LEU A 879 18.22 -54.61 -2.28
CA LEU A 879 17.09 -53.78 -1.88
C LEU A 879 17.45 -52.29 -1.96
N ALA A 880 18.63 -51.91 -1.48
CA ALA A 880 19.14 -50.54 -1.59
C ALA A 880 19.25 -50.07 -3.04
N LYS A 881 19.61 -50.98 -3.95
CA LYS A 881 19.65 -50.76 -5.40
C LYS A 881 18.28 -50.37 -5.96
N THR A 882 17.23 -51.13 -5.61
CA THR A 882 15.85 -50.84 -6.04
C THR A 882 15.28 -49.56 -5.43
N LEU A 883 15.81 -49.14 -4.28
CA LEU A 883 15.45 -47.89 -3.64
C LEU A 883 16.15 -46.71 -4.34
N ALA A 884 17.45 -46.85 -4.60
CA ALA A 884 18.28 -45.86 -5.28
C ALA A 884 17.76 -45.55 -6.69
N SER A 885 17.28 -46.54 -7.44
CA SER A 885 16.75 -46.36 -8.80
C SER A 885 15.46 -45.51 -8.88
N LEU A 886 14.78 -45.31 -7.74
CA LEU A 886 13.57 -44.49 -7.66
C LEU A 886 13.85 -43.02 -7.31
N ALA A 887 15.08 -42.69 -6.88
CA ALA A 887 15.48 -41.35 -6.45
C ALA A 887 16.18 -40.56 -7.56
N ASP A 888 16.06 -39.23 -7.52
CA ASP A 888 16.85 -38.31 -8.35
C ASP A 888 18.26 -38.11 -7.75
N TYR A 889 18.37 -38.08 -6.42
CA TYR A 889 19.64 -37.89 -5.71
C TYR A 889 19.77 -38.96 -4.62
N VAL A 890 20.88 -39.69 -4.63
CA VAL A 890 21.14 -40.80 -3.71
C VAL A 890 22.31 -40.45 -2.80
N PHE A 891 22.07 -40.34 -1.50
CA PHE A 891 23.09 -40.19 -0.47
C PHE A 891 23.40 -41.57 0.11
N ILE A 892 24.67 -42.01 0.06
CA ILE A 892 25.09 -43.32 0.58
C ILE A 892 26.17 -43.12 1.64
N SER A 893 25.95 -43.69 2.82
CA SER A 893 26.93 -43.60 3.90
C SER A 893 28.16 -44.46 3.62
N LYS A 894 29.30 -44.00 4.13
CA LYS A 894 30.57 -44.74 4.11
C LYS A 894 30.45 -46.12 4.79
N ASP A 895 29.72 -46.19 5.89
CA ASP A 895 29.58 -47.41 6.68
C ASP A 895 28.76 -48.46 5.92
N TYR A 896 27.73 -48.02 5.20
CA TYR A 896 26.96 -48.91 4.33
C TYR A 896 27.82 -49.54 3.22
N LEU A 897 28.67 -48.75 2.55
CA LEU A 897 29.55 -49.25 1.49
C LEU A 897 30.65 -50.18 2.01
N ARG A 898 31.18 -49.92 3.20
CA ARG A 898 32.20 -50.77 3.83
C ARG A 898 31.63 -52.10 4.30
N ASP A 899 30.51 -52.08 5.00
CA ASP A 899 29.99 -53.26 5.67
C ASP A 899 29.17 -54.18 4.75
N ASN A 900 28.47 -53.62 3.75
CA ASN A 900 27.60 -54.40 2.87
C ASN A 900 28.17 -54.66 1.48
N VAL A 901 29.00 -53.75 0.97
CA VAL A 901 29.55 -53.82 -0.38
C VAL A 901 31.05 -54.17 -0.35
N ASN A 902 31.66 -54.22 0.84
CA ASN A 902 33.09 -54.50 1.06
C ASN A 902 34.03 -53.57 0.27
N LEU A 903 33.64 -52.29 0.10
CA LEU A 903 34.44 -51.30 -0.61
C LEU A 903 35.27 -50.46 0.34
N SER A 904 36.54 -50.27 -0.01
CA SER A 904 37.51 -49.57 0.84
C SER A 904 37.56 -48.06 0.56
N SER A 905 37.08 -47.65 -0.62
CA SER A 905 36.98 -46.27 -1.10
C SER A 905 35.66 -46.00 -1.83
N ALA A 906 35.13 -44.79 -1.72
CA ALA A 906 33.99 -44.32 -2.53
C ALA A 906 34.33 -44.26 -4.03
N GLN A 907 35.61 -44.16 -4.38
CA GLN A 907 36.05 -44.14 -5.77
C GLN A 907 35.84 -45.51 -6.44
N GLU A 908 36.15 -46.61 -5.74
CA GLU A 908 35.91 -47.98 -6.21
C GLU A 908 34.41 -48.22 -6.48
N PHE A 909 33.55 -47.62 -5.65
CA PHE A 909 32.10 -47.67 -5.82
C PHE A 909 31.65 -47.00 -7.12
N PHE A 910 32.14 -45.79 -7.40
CA PHE A 910 31.80 -45.07 -8.63
C PHE A 910 32.41 -45.71 -9.89
N GLU A 911 33.61 -46.26 -9.79
CA GLU A 911 34.22 -47.06 -10.85
C GLU A 911 33.37 -48.30 -11.15
N GLY A 912 32.79 -48.96 -10.13
CA GLY A 912 31.84 -50.05 -10.32
C GLY A 912 30.51 -49.65 -10.96
N ILE A 913 30.00 -48.44 -10.67
CA ILE A 913 28.81 -47.88 -11.33
C ILE A 913 29.12 -47.59 -12.81
N LEU A 914 30.23 -46.93 -13.11
CA LEU A 914 30.65 -46.59 -14.47
C LEU A 914 30.99 -47.85 -15.30
N ALA A 915 31.54 -48.89 -14.67
CA ALA A 915 31.83 -50.18 -15.29
C ALA A 915 30.60 -51.10 -15.41
N GLN A 916 29.39 -50.61 -15.07
CA GLN A 916 28.13 -51.39 -15.08
C GLN A 916 28.22 -52.72 -14.31
N GLN A 917 29.10 -52.83 -13.32
CA GLN A 917 29.29 -54.05 -12.52
C GLN A 917 28.01 -54.47 -11.78
N TRP A 918 27.09 -53.51 -11.60
CA TRP A 918 25.80 -53.69 -10.96
C TRP A 918 24.66 -54.01 -11.93
N GLY A 919 24.87 -54.02 -13.25
CA GLY A 919 23.97 -54.62 -14.25
C GLY A 919 22.62 -53.92 -14.51
N GLU A 920 22.49 -52.59 -14.39
CA GLU A 920 21.23 -51.86 -14.61
C GLU A 920 21.43 -50.49 -15.29
N GLU A 921 20.37 -50.01 -15.97
CA GLU A 921 20.26 -48.66 -16.54
C GLU A 921 19.84 -47.65 -15.45
N TRP A 922 20.81 -46.98 -14.85
CA TRP A 922 20.60 -45.93 -13.84
C TRP A 922 19.97 -44.64 -14.42
N ASP A 923 19.90 -44.55 -15.75
CA ASP A 923 19.51 -43.36 -16.51
C ASP A 923 18.01 -43.03 -16.42
N GLN A 924 17.19 -43.88 -15.79
CA GLN A 924 15.75 -43.65 -15.73
C GLN A 924 15.38 -42.45 -14.84
N TRP A 925 16.03 -42.29 -13.69
CA TRP A 925 15.70 -41.23 -12.70
C TRP A 925 16.92 -40.63 -12.00
N VAL A 926 17.99 -41.40 -11.81
CA VAL A 926 19.13 -40.98 -10.97
C VAL A 926 19.93 -39.90 -11.70
N LYS A 927 20.09 -38.76 -11.05
CA LYS A 927 20.89 -37.63 -11.55
C LYS A 927 22.27 -37.61 -10.93
N ALA A 928 22.36 -37.90 -9.62
CA ALA A 928 23.65 -37.97 -8.95
C ALA A 928 23.66 -38.97 -7.78
N PHE A 929 24.80 -39.64 -7.62
CA PHE A 929 25.17 -40.37 -6.41
C PHE A 929 26.14 -39.52 -5.58
N ILE A 930 25.94 -39.48 -4.26
CA ILE A 930 26.69 -38.65 -3.33
C ILE A 930 27.12 -39.52 -2.14
N CYS A 931 28.42 -39.57 -1.88
CA CYS A 931 29.03 -40.41 -0.85
C CYS A 931 29.91 -39.53 0.07
N PRO A 932 29.38 -39.03 1.20
CA PRO A 932 30.20 -38.41 2.22
C PRO A 932 31.12 -39.45 2.87
N TRP A 933 32.41 -39.14 2.98
CA TRP A 933 33.46 -40.07 3.40
C TRP A 933 34.24 -39.62 4.65
N GLY A 934 33.60 -38.79 5.48
CA GLY A 934 34.16 -38.29 6.74
C GLY A 934 35.33 -37.32 6.49
N PRO A 935 36.54 -37.56 7.04
CA PRO A 935 37.66 -36.61 6.95
C PRO A 935 38.21 -36.44 5.53
N GLU A 936 37.88 -37.35 4.61
CA GLU A 936 38.24 -37.21 3.20
C GLU A 936 37.30 -36.25 2.45
N GLY A 937 36.18 -35.83 3.04
CA GLY A 937 35.19 -34.98 2.37
C GLY A 937 34.12 -35.77 1.65
N VAL A 938 33.68 -35.30 0.48
CA VAL A 938 32.58 -35.92 -0.28
C VAL A 938 33.04 -36.33 -1.67
N TYR A 939 32.63 -37.52 -2.08
CA TYR A 939 32.73 -37.98 -3.45
C TYR A 939 31.33 -37.97 -4.08
N TYR A 940 31.19 -37.49 -5.31
CA TYR A 940 29.92 -37.54 -6.01
C TYR A 940 30.10 -37.85 -7.50
N LEU A 941 29.11 -38.50 -8.08
CA LEU A 941 29.04 -38.87 -9.48
C LEU A 941 27.76 -38.30 -10.09
N GLU A 942 27.92 -37.41 -11.07
CA GLU A 942 26.80 -36.89 -11.86
C GLU A 942 26.62 -37.76 -13.12
N MET A 943 25.41 -38.30 -13.30
CA MET A 943 25.13 -39.24 -14.39
C MET A 943 25.26 -38.58 -15.78
N ALA A 944 24.99 -37.28 -15.88
CA ALA A 944 25.11 -36.51 -17.12
C ALA A 944 26.56 -36.25 -17.57
N GLY A 945 27.52 -36.28 -16.64
CA GLY A 945 28.94 -35.99 -16.91
C GLY A 945 29.86 -37.21 -16.90
N SER A 946 29.37 -38.36 -16.40
CA SER A 946 30.13 -39.62 -16.27
C SER A 946 31.50 -39.51 -15.58
N MET A 947 31.70 -38.48 -14.76
CA MET A 947 32.97 -38.19 -14.08
C MET A 947 32.73 -38.11 -12.58
N ALA A 948 33.41 -38.99 -11.82
CA ALA A 948 33.43 -38.91 -10.37
C ALA A 948 34.29 -37.72 -9.93
N ARG A 949 33.76 -36.90 -9.02
CA ARG A 949 34.45 -35.72 -8.48
C ARG A 949 34.59 -35.87 -6.97
N HIS A 950 35.68 -35.34 -6.44
CA HIS A 950 36.03 -35.38 -5.03
C HIS A 950 36.19 -33.96 -4.51
N ILE A 951 35.58 -33.66 -3.37
CA ILE A 951 35.73 -32.39 -2.65
C ILE A 951 36.31 -32.71 -1.28
N PRO A 952 37.55 -32.26 -0.98
CA PRO A 952 38.17 -32.52 0.31
C PRO A 952 37.49 -31.71 1.43
N ALA A 953 37.34 -32.32 2.61
CA ALA A 953 36.93 -31.59 3.80
C ALA A 953 38.07 -30.72 4.34
N THR A 954 37.73 -29.56 4.89
CA THR A 954 38.72 -28.70 5.56
C THR A 954 39.23 -29.40 6.83
N ARG A 955 40.55 -29.48 6.99
CA ARG A 955 41.16 -30.17 8.13
C ARG A 955 40.97 -29.36 9.41
N LEU A 956 40.34 -29.96 10.42
CA LEU A 956 40.16 -29.37 11.75
C LEU A 956 41.29 -29.81 12.69
N ASP A 957 41.81 -28.87 13.48
CA ASP A 957 42.83 -29.15 14.51
C ASP A 957 42.27 -29.99 15.68
N SER A 958 40.99 -29.81 15.99
CA SER A 958 40.26 -30.61 16.97
C SER A 958 38.79 -30.76 16.57
N VAL A 959 38.24 -31.96 16.73
CA VAL A 959 36.82 -32.26 16.48
C VAL A 959 36.07 -32.10 17.80
N VAL A 960 35.09 -31.20 17.82
CA VAL A 960 34.23 -30.92 18.99
C VAL A 960 33.05 -31.88 19.02
N GLU A 961 32.33 -32.03 17.90
CA GLU A 961 31.16 -32.91 17.81
C GLU A 961 30.89 -33.37 16.38
N SER A 962 31.15 -34.64 16.09
CA SER A 962 30.88 -35.26 14.78
C SER A 962 29.43 -35.74 14.60
N ASN A 963 28.63 -35.75 15.66
CA ASN A 963 27.21 -36.14 15.58
C ASN A 963 26.44 -35.10 14.77
N GLY A 964 25.53 -35.60 13.92
CA GLY A 964 24.73 -34.75 13.04
C GLY A 964 25.52 -34.10 11.89
N ALA A 965 26.80 -34.47 11.67
CA ALA A 965 27.57 -33.95 10.54
C ALA A 965 27.05 -34.49 9.19
N GLY A 966 26.59 -35.74 9.15
CA GLY A 966 25.89 -36.32 8.00
C GLY A 966 24.57 -35.63 7.72
N ASP A 967 23.74 -35.44 8.75
CA ASP A 967 22.48 -34.70 8.65
C ASP A 967 22.68 -33.25 8.23
N SER A 968 23.73 -32.59 8.74
CA SER A 968 24.11 -31.23 8.35
C SER A 968 24.51 -31.17 6.88
N PHE A 969 25.29 -32.15 6.42
CA PHE A 969 25.69 -32.28 5.03
C PHE A 969 24.47 -32.45 4.11
N ILE A 970 23.56 -33.35 4.46
CA ILE A 970 22.35 -33.62 3.69
C ILE A 970 21.42 -32.41 3.69
N GLY A 971 21.16 -31.81 4.85
CA GLY A 971 20.33 -30.62 4.98
C GLY A 971 20.85 -29.46 4.13
N ALA A 972 22.17 -29.24 4.12
CA ALA A 972 22.83 -28.25 3.27
C ALA A 972 22.73 -28.59 1.78
N ALA A 973 22.95 -29.86 1.42
CA ALA A 973 22.85 -30.33 0.05
C ALA A 973 21.42 -30.16 -0.49
N LEU A 974 20.39 -30.47 0.31
CA LEU A 974 18.99 -30.28 -0.08
C LEU A 974 18.65 -28.81 -0.28
N ALA A 975 19.11 -27.93 0.62
CA ALA A 975 18.91 -26.49 0.47
C ALA A 975 19.56 -25.95 -0.81
N GLY A 976 20.82 -26.32 -1.10
CA GLY A 976 21.50 -25.92 -2.32
C GLY A 976 20.86 -26.49 -3.59
N LEU A 977 20.48 -27.77 -3.60
CA LEU A 977 19.86 -28.40 -4.76
C LEU A 977 18.41 -27.92 -5.02
N SER A 978 17.75 -27.38 -4.01
CA SER A 978 16.41 -26.79 -4.13
C SER A 978 16.41 -25.47 -4.91
N ARG A 979 17.56 -24.78 -4.97
CA ARG A 979 17.75 -23.54 -5.74
C ARG A 979 17.88 -23.84 -7.24
N ILE A 980 17.40 -22.91 -8.06
CA ILE A 980 17.44 -23.04 -9.52
C ILE A 980 18.82 -22.60 -10.02
N ASN A 981 19.44 -23.40 -10.89
CA ASN A 981 20.69 -23.06 -11.61
C ASN A 981 21.99 -23.07 -10.79
N VAL A 982 22.04 -23.77 -9.64
CA VAL A 982 23.28 -23.94 -8.87
C VAL A 982 24.04 -25.19 -9.33
N PRO A 983 25.33 -25.10 -9.68
CA PRO A 983 26.11 -26.27 -10.07
C PRO A 983 26.30 -27.25 -8.89
N LEU A 984 26.17 -28.55 -9.14
CA LEU A 984 26.26 -29.60 -8.11
C LEU A 984 27.56 -29.51 -7.31
N HIS A 985 28.67 -29.14 -7.96
CA HIS A 985 29.96 -28.95 -7.32
C HIS A 985 29.93 -27.92 -6.19
N LEU A 986 29.33 -26.76 -6.44
CA LEU A 986 29.21 -25.68 -5.47
C LEU A 986 28.32 -26.11 -4.30
N VAL A 987 27.22 -26.79 -4.58
CA VAL A 987 26.34 -27.34 -3.53
C VAL A 987 27.08 -28.33 -2.63
N MET A 988 27.86 -29.23 -3.22
CA MET A 988 28.64 -30.21 -2.45
C MET A 988 29.79 -29.54 -1.65
N LYS A 989 30.40 -28.47 -2.18
CA LYS A 989 31.41 -27.67 -1.48
C LYS A 989 30.82 -26.99 -0.24
N THR A 990 29.73 -26.25 -0.42
CA THR A 990 29.01 -25.60 0.69
C THR A 990 28.50 -26.61 1.71
N ALA A 991 27.98 -27.77 1.28
CA ALA A 991 27.55 -28.82 2.19
C ALA A 991 28.72 -29.42 3.00
N CYS A 992 29.89 -29.58 2.38
CA CYS A 992 31.10 -30.05 3.05
C CYS A 992 31.61 -29.02 4.08
N ASP A 993 31.56 -27.73 3.76
CA ASP A 993 31.95 -26.64 4.67
C ASP A 993 31.01 -26.50 5.87
N ILE A 994 29.70 -26.73 5.66
CA ILE A 994 28.69 -26.74 6.72
C ILE A 994 28.90 -27.95 7.64
N ALA A 995 29.12 -29.14 7.08
CA ALA A 995 29.42 -30.34 7.85
C ALA A 995 30.74 -30.21 8.63
N THR A 996 31.75 -29.58 8.04
CA THR A 996 33.02 -29.29 8.72
C THR A 996 32.82 -28.28 9.83
N THR A 997 32.03 -27.23 9.60
CA THR A 997 31.69 -26.26 10.65
C THR A 997 30.90 -26.92 11.77
N LYS A 998 30.00 -27.86 11.46
CA LYS A 998 29.29 -28.66 12.48
C LYS A 998 30.28 -29.45 13.35
N CYS A 999 31.29 -30.07 12.76
CA CYS A 999 32.33 -30.80 13.50
C CYS A 999 33.13 -29.92 14.48
N SER A 1000 33.16 -28.59 14.27
CA SER A 1000 33.86 -27.62 15.13
C SER A 1000 33.01 -27.05 16.27
N GLN A 1001 31.72 -27.40 16.38
CA GLN A 1001 30.80 -26.80 17.36
C GLN A 1001 29.75 -27.79 17.88
N HIS A 1002 29.14 -27.46 19.03
CA HIS A 1002 27.99 -28.21 19.55
C HIS A 1002 26.67 -27.73 18.94
N GLY A 1003 25.81 -28.67 18.54
CA GLY A 1003 24.49 -28.40 17.97
C GLY A 1003 24.50 -27.72 16.59
N PHE A 1004 23.30 -27.42 16.08
CA PHE A 1004 23.10 -26.95 14.70
C PHE A 1004 22.77 -25.46 14.61
N LYS A 1005 23.15 -24.64 15.60
CA LYS A 1005 23.01 -23.18 15.50
C LYS A 1005 24.30 -22.61 14.90
N PHE A 1006 24.35 -22.49 13.58
CA PHE A 1006 25.51 -21.91 12.90
C PHE A 1006 25.60 -20.39 13.12
N PRO A 1007 26.80 -19.80 13.11
CA PRO A 1007 26.97 -18.34 13.18
C PRO A 1007 26.25 -17.63 12.03
N GLU A 1008 25.54 -16.54 12.33
CA GLU A 1008 24.74 -15.78 11.34
C GLU A 1008 25.61 -15.27 10.18
N ASP A 1009 26.87 -14.90 10.44
CA ASP A 1009 27.83 -14.46 9.42
C ASP A 1009 28.15 -15.58 8.42
N LYS A 1010 28.33 -16.82 8.90
CA LYS A 1010 28.57 -17.99 8.04
C LYS A 1010 27.33 -18.42 7.28
N ILE A 1011 26.15 -18.35 7.91
CA ILE A 1011 24.88 -18.63 7.24
C ILE A 1011 24.68 -17.65 6.07
N SER A 1012 24.93 -16.35 6.30
CA SER A 1012 24.80 -15.32 5.28
C SER A 1012 25.79 -15.54 4.12
N MET A 1013 27.03 -15.91 4.44
CA MET A 1013 28.04 -16.28 3.43
C MET A 1013 27.58 -17.48 2.58
N TRP A 1014 27.16 -18.58 3.20
CA TRP A 1014 26.68 -19.76 2.46
C TRP A 1014 25.41 -19.50 1.66
N GLN A 1015 24.54 -18.59 2.13
CA GLN A 1015 23.37 -18.16 1.38
C GLN A 1015 23.77 -17.35 0.14
N GLN A 1016 24.70 -16.39 0.30
CA GLN A 1016 25.25 -15.61 -0.81
C GLN A 1016 25.95 -16.50 -1.85
N ASP A 1017 26.78 -17.44 -1.40
CA ASP A 1017 27.47 -18.40 -2.27
C ASP A 1017 26.48 -19.21 -3.12
N LEU A 1018 25.35 -19.60 -2.53
CA LEU A 1018 24.32 -20.39 -3.21
C LEU A 1018 23.37 -19.55 -4.07
N ASP A 1019 23.26 -18.24 -3.83
CA ASP A 1019 22.39 -17.32 -4.58
C ASP A 1019 23.11 -16.62 -5.76
N HIS A 1020 24.45 -16.51 -5.72
CA HIS A 1020 25.29 -15.87 -6.75
C HIS A 1020 26.39 -16.80 -7.30
N PRO A 1021 26.04 -17.87 -8.05
CA PRO A 1021 27.03 -18.85 -8.52
C PRO A 1021 27.98 -18.32 -9.61
N GLU A 1022 27.67 -17.19 -10.26
CA GLU A 1022 28.45 -16.62 -11.39
C GLU A 1022 29.70 -15.83 -10.96
N GLU A 1023 29.84 -15.45 -9.69
CA GLU A 1023 31.01 -14.66 -9.22
C GLU A 1023 32.24 -15.51 -8.83
N MET A 1024 32.14 -16.85 -8.79
CA MET A 1024 33.24 -17.73 -8.39
C MET A 1024 34.02 -18.39 -9.53
N ASP A 1025 33.51 -18.40 -10.78
CA ASP A 1025 34.21 -19.04 -11.91
C ASP A 1025 35.52 -18.31 -12.29
N ASP A 1026 35.79 -17.12 -11.76
CA ASP A 1026 37.03 -16.36 -11.98
C ASP A 1026 38.13 -16.60 -10.93
N VAL A 1027 37.93 -17.47 -9.92
CA VAL A 1027 38.92 -17.63 -8.82
C VAL A 1027 39.66 -18.98 -8.80
N ASP A 1028 39.13 -20.05 -9.39
CA ASP A 1028 39.80 -21.37 -9.44
C ASP A 1028 40.42 -21.68 -10.81
N GLY A 1029 41.06 -20.66 -11.40
CA GLY A 1029 41.97 -20.76 -12.55
C GLY A 1029 43.41 -20.39 -12.18
N ALA A 1030 44.04 -21.16 -11.27
CA ALA A 1030 45.48 -21.11 -10.99
C ALA A 1030 46.04 -22.47 -10.54
#